data_AF-A0A2K9K4P8-F1
#
_entry.id   AF-A0A2K9K4P8-F1
#
_cell.length_a   1.000
_cell.length_b   1.000
_cell.length_c   1.000
_cell.angle_alpha   90.00
_cell.angle_beta   90.00
_cell.angle_gamma   90.00
#
_symmetry.space_group_name_H-M   'P 1'
#
loop_
_entity.id
_entity.type
_entity.pdbx_description
1 polymer ?
#
loop_
_entity_poly.entity_id
_entity_poly.type
_entity_poly.pdbx_seq_one_letter_code
_entity_poly.pdbx_strand_id
1 'polypeptide(L)'
;MNQFDKNQIITLDIQNPQQIKLALAQYMALLDSDKASFNSQFDVEFKQLDEAGMRRLQPQDSGNNLKLLQSALDLGQEGGAHHYDHTILDDTENYISEVILFAAALQYPEIKQAVVEAAKAIVAYSRRQNDTDEMWLDDMRVFGVEALYMLAKTDIQYAYLLAQYFVPYWDDEHACGYESYLSVLLHEHGWHREMIKAFIWCDNDNFRSGMFKNDQYSEECDYQPLGEYLRENPESYEQFKALVIARFQAEPVLLAHVDTMCDEDEEEDLSGHQPVISLYQSLFPHSCFYDDEEAKDSFMAMSFFGSTLENEAYDLQQKVQSQVAGPLVKIAQSAIAARANYRAYLARGERKYELNYGTNLLKPFVLAMPQGEVLWRYIETGEPQTVLETVCEVDVLELAKVHASDMAEHLIDQLSSFERNNQGIVEELESVLSLVRGDLLTDHFSEEAEYTQPNGMVLTLAVRNDAENNLLQARAEQYLRVIDVFYHALGKREFCKYMMASLTEGDEALLSREAYYQRYTQLSVSDIKSAAENAKAKNTQSIFRHFTNQDELLCRKHLKLVNEHFRSSRALCHPKQWPQLDMGLITLASYHLHSDYNQHIGDDITEALANYLNDNHIWQLAAQHIIQKCHKKSDHYNPDNLGLSEAQITWICDYFTADTPQDDLSSLLALVQPQLYRDECCRGDLYLNKFSEKQSSYQLFKDHDDDFQRFTLTAFWLRQLPLPLQYKADRLWQFIIALAPVRVARNVLRAYSDDHWSIEFDTILDEIEVYEQLSKAGIDSGILNAYEMSNQRYNSERYLNWIEIYSEIASDDTSMFGSMGRNKAKAMEQGLAYINERTKIEFLHHVSLKHPEVELDFSHDLQRAIDIFVQLNLHSWEHALAQELGRDCLYFGEGEKLPKKLHKAIVADSLSIHDKPCHVDGRSWEACTVLQQQGDNYVIVMADHEVPLAWYEERLPSGPLLIFSEQLERAAIIKRVAELQVQSNRINAIVEQTMAYLHDEVEFDVMAALFKGQISTEFMRIDADEYQMYSLRQFVWMLDAKRRNKLVRLLLNHDYRGFKLIEAQMEQPWLLHQLAHNEIDFETYLSKSGEYEGEASETGMAFLLTWLFDIGVKPEHLVLFCIKRSHFDVCREFIVAHARGQYGSFKQSLSYLYADRRAELPEIFSQAADAEALLAPLRKDKSRKVKEAVNQYVG
;
A
#
# COMPACT_ATOMS: atom_id res chain seq x y z
N MET A 1 -18.32 3.90 9.49
CA MET A 1 -19.36 4.21 8.48
C MET A 1 -20.55 4.85 9.20
N ASN A 2 -21.27 5.79 8.56
CA ASN A 2 -22.46 6.39 9.20
C ASN A 2 -23.65 5.41 9.09
N GLN A 3 -24.37 5.23 10.20
CA GLN A 3 -25.68 4.58 10.19
C GLN A 3 -26.67 5.39 9.35
N PHE A 4 -27.52 4.73 8.56
CA PHE A 4 -28.45 5.38 7.63
C PHE A 4 -29.87 4.82 7.75
N ASP A 5 -30.84 5.69 7.53
CA ASP A 5 -32.26 5.36 7.59
C ASP A 5 -32.67 4.43 6.44
N LYS A 6 -33.45 3.39 6.77
CA LYS A 6 -33.96 2.42 5.81
C LYS A 6 -35.16 2.99 5.06
N ASN A 7 -35.16 2.87 3.73
CA ASN A 7 -36.19 3.43 2.85
C ASN A 7 -37.20 2.37 2.36
N GLN A 8 -36.81 1.09 2.30
CA GLN A 8 -37.73 0.00 1.94
C GLN A 8 -38.49 -0.50 3.18
N ILE A 9 -39.62 0.16 3.50
CA ILE A 9 -40.45 -0.21 4.64
C ILE A 9 -41.51 -1.25 4.26
N ILE A 10 -41.44 -2.44 4.88
CA ILE A 10 -42.47 -3.49 4.79
C ILE A 10 -43.33 -3.46 6.06
N THR A 11 -44.62 -3.14 5.91
CA THR A 11 -45.56 -3.08 7.04
C THR A 11 -46.36 -4.36 7.19
N LEU A 12 -46.53 -4.85 8.42
CA LEU A 12 -47.33 -6.04 8.73
C LEU A 12 -47.93 -6.00 10.14
N ASP A 13 -48.97 -6.79 10.37
CA ASP A 13 -49.36 -7.22 11.72
C ASP A 13 -48.59 -8.49 12.10
N ILE A 14 -47.61 -8.35 13.00
CA ILE A 14 -46.71 -9.43 13.46
C ILE A 14 -47.44 -10.56 14.18
N GLN A 15 -48.67 -10.34 14.64
CA GLN A 15 -49.50 -11.37 15.26
C GLN A 15 -50.31 -12.18 14.25
N ASN A 16 -50.30 -11.78 12.97
CA ASN A 16 -51.06 -12.42 11.89
C ASN A 16 -50.15 -13.23 10.95
N PRO A 17 -50.16 -14.57 11.02
CA PRO A 17 -49.26 -15.40 10.21
C PRO A 17 -49.43 -15.22 8.70
N GLN A 18 -50.61 -14.85 8.20
CA GLN A 18 -50.78 -14.57 6.76
C GLN A 18 -50.13 -13.25 6.33
N GLN A 19 -50.11 -12.24 7.21
CA GLN A 19 -49.40 -10.99 6.91
C GLN A 19 -47.88 -11.18 7.02
N ILE A 20 -47.40 -11.95 7.99
CA ILE A 20 -45.98 -12.36 8.06
C ILE A 20 -45.57 -13.08 6.77
N LYS A 21 -46.39 -14.02 6.28
CA LYS A 21 -46.13 -14.71 5.01
C LYS A 21 -46.05 -13.76 3.81
N LEU A 22 -46.90 -12.74 3.76
CA LEU A 22 -46.86 -11.72 2.69
C LEU A 22 -45.63 -10.83 2.81
N ALA A 23 -45.23 -10.44 4.03
CA ALA A 23 -44.02 -9.67 4.28
C ALA A 23 -42.76 -10.44 3.85
N LEU A 24 -42.66 -11.73 4.18
CA LEU A 24 -41.57 -12.60 3.70
C LEU A 24 -41.53 -12.68 2.17
N ALA A 25 -42.68 -12.77 1.50
CA ALA A 25 -42.73 -12.80 0.04
C ALA A 25 -42.31 -11.47 -0.61
N GLN A 26 -42.64 -10.33 0.01
CA GLN A 26 -42.17 -9.01 -0.43
C GLN A 26 -40.66 -8.89 -0.22
N TYR A 27 -40.16 -9.34 0.92
CA TYR A 27 -38.73 -9.34 1.22
C TYR A 27 -37.93 -10.17 0.21
N MET A 28 -38.40 -11.38 -0.10
CA MET A 28 -37.81 -12.20 -1.17
C MET A 28 -37.75 -11.46 -2.51
N ALA A 29 -38.82 -10.76 -2.90
CA ALA A 29 -38.84 -10.03 -4.17
C ALA A 29 -37.83 -8.87 -4.20
N LEU A 30 -37.56 -8.22 -3.05
CA LEU A 30 -36.52 -7.20 -2.95
C LEU A 30 -35.12 -7.80 -3.08
N LEU A 31 -34.86 -8.92 -2.40
CA LEU A 31 -33.61 -9.66 -2.53
C LEU A 31 -33.40 -10.14 -3.97
N ASP A 32 -34.40 -10.76 -4.60
CA ASP A 32 -34.29 -11.32 -5.95
C ASP A 32 -34.11 -10.26 -7.05
N SER A 33 -34.52 -9.01 -6.78
CA SER A 33 -34.37 -7.89 -7.72
C SER A 33 -33.17 -6.98 -7.40
N ASP A 34 -32.33 -7.37 -6.44
CA ASP A 34 -31.20 -6.59 -5.92
C ASP A 34 -31.60 -5.16 -5.49
N LYS A 35 -32.82 -5.02 -4.97
CA LYS A 35 -33.37 -3.77 -4.40
C LYS A 35 -33.43 -3.77 -2.88
N ALA A 36 -32.93 -4.84 -2.27
CA ALA A 36 -32.80 -4.93 -0.82
C ALA A 36 -31.62 -4.09 -0.28
N SER A 37 -30.69 -3.68 -1.13
CA SER A 37 -29.60 -2.74 -0.79
C SER A 37 -29.73 -1.44 -1.58
N PHE A 38 -29.19 -0.37 -1.01
CA PHE A 38 -29.00 0.92 -1.65
C PHE A 38 -27.58 1.40 -1.32
N ASN A 39 -26.78 1.72 -2.35
CA ASN A 39 -25.37 2.12 -2.20
C ASN A 39 -24.56 1.16 -1.31
N SER A 40 -24.65 -0.13 -1.62
CA SER A 40 -23.94 -1.20 -0.91
C SER A 40 -24.34 -1.40 0.55
N GLN A 41 -25.46 -0.81 1.00
CA GLN A 41 -25.94 -1.00 2.35
C GLN A 41 -27.36 -1.56 2.35
N PHE A 42 -27.67 -2.49 3.26
CA PHE A 42 -28.98 -3.13 3.33
C PHE A 42 -30.08 -2.15 3.75
N ASP A 43 -31.13 -1.96 2.93
CA ASP A 43 -32.09 -0.85 3.00
C ASP A 43 -33.53 -1.29 3.39
N VAL A 44 -33.70 -2.50 3.94
CA VAL A 44 -35.03 -3.06 4.29
C VAL A 44 -35.32 -2.96 5.78
N GLU A 45 -36.52 -2.50 6.13
CA GLU A 45 -37.02 -2.50 7.51
C GLU A 45 -38.47 -3.00 7.60
N PHE A 46 -38.76 -3.77 8.65
CA PHE A 46 -40.10 -4.26 8.95
C PHE A 46 -40.76 -3.45 10.09
N LYS A 47 -41.99 -2.97 9.87
CA LYS A 47 -42.75 -2.20 10.88
C LYS A 47 -44.10 -2.86 11.20
N GLN A 48 -44.45 -2.84 12.49
CA GLN A 48 -45.78 -3.25 12.95
C GLN A 48 -46.81 -2.22 12.49
N LEU A 49 -47.93 -2.70 11.96
CA LEU A 49 -49.12 -1.91 11.63
C LEU A 49 -50.33 -2.47 12.38
N ASP A 50 -50.84 -1.71 13.34
CA ASP A 50 -52.06 -2.04 14.10
C ASP A 50 -53.05 -0.85 14.12
N GLU A 51 -54.14 -0.97 14.88
CA GLU A 51 -55.15 0.09 15.03
C GLU A 51 -54.59 1.38 15.67
N ALA A 52 -53.46 1.31 16.38
CA ALA A 52 -52.80 2.44 17.03
C ALA A 52 -51.79 3.16 16.11
N GLY A 53 -51.40 2.56 14.99
CA GLY A 53 -50.56 3.17 13.95
C GLY A 53 -49.40 2.29 13.51
N MET A 54 -48.42 2.92 12.87
CA MET A 54 -47.17 2.27 12.46
C MET A 54 -46.10 2.46 13.54
N ARG A 55 -45.43 1.38 13.94
CA ARG A 55 -44.28 1.42 14.88
C ARG A 55 -43.20 0.43 14.48
N ARG A 56 -41.97 0.64 14.93
CA ARG A 56 -40.87 -0.35 14.76
C ARG A 56 -41.15 -1.63 15.55
N LEU A 57 -40.69 -2.76 15.02
CA LEU A 57 -40.75 -4.04 15.72
C LEU A 57 -39.89 -4.01 16.99
N GLN A 58 -40.39 -4.62 18.05
CA GLN A 58 -39.73 -4.72 19.34
C GLN A 58 -39.29 -6.17 19.59
N PRO A 59 -38.24 -6.42 20.38
CA PRO A 59 -37.82 -7.80 20.70
C PRO A 59 -38.96 -8.67 21.25
N GLN A 60 -39.89 -8.09 22.01
CA GLN A 60 -41.06 -8.80 22.55
C GLN A 60 -42.06 -9.26 21.47
N ASP A 61 -42.02 -8.68 20.26
CA ASP A 61 -42.84 -9.12 19.13
C ASP A 61 -42.44 -10.51 18.60
N SER A 62 -41.27 -11.04 19.01
CA SER A 62 -40.84 -12.43 18.75
C SER A 62 -41.66 -13.50 19.49
N GLY A 63 -42.53 -13.08 20.43
CA GLY A 63 -43.43 -13.96 21.17
C GLY A 63 -42.71 -15.06 21.96
N ASN A 64 -43.10 -16.32 21.75
CA ASN A 64 -42.52 -17.48 22.44
C ASN A 64 -41.05 -17.73 22.08
N ASN A 65 -40.56 -17.14 20.99
CA ASN A 65 -39.19 -17.30 20.52
C ASN A 65 -38.23 -16.21 21.02
N LEU A 66 -38.61 -15.40 22.02
CA LEU A 66 -37.73 -14.38 22.58
C LEU A 66 -36.36 -14.91 23.03
N LYS A 67 -36.33 -16.10 23.66
CA LYS A 67 -35.06 -16.72 24.06
C LYS A 67 -34.20 -17.16 22.87
N LEU A 68 -34.85 -17.59 21.80
CA LEU A 68 -34.18 -17.97 20.55
C LEU A 68 -33.57 -16.72 19.89
N LEU A 69 -34.33 -15.63 19.83
CA LEU A 69 -33.87 -14.32 19.38
C LEU A 69 -32.65 -13.84 20.18
N GLN A 70 -32.73 -13.87 21.52
CA GLN A 70 -31.61 -13.50 22.38
C GLN A 70 -30.37 -14.36 22.11
N SER A 71 -30.52 -15.68 22.04
CA SER A 71 -29.40 -16.57 21.75
C SER A 71 -28.73 -16.34 20.39
N ALA A 72 -29.48 -15.83 19.41
CA ALA A 72 -28.92 -15.49 18.10
C ALA A 72 -28.18 -14.15 18.17
N LEU A 73 -28.79 -13.12 18.76
CA LEU A 73 -28.18 -11.79 18.88
C LEU A 73 -26.92 -11.79 19.75
N ASP A 74 -26.89 -12.59 20.82
CA ASP A 74 -25.76 -12.68 21.76
C ASP A 74 -24.50 -13.30 21.13
N LEU A 75 -24.62 -13.97 19.98
CA LEU A 75 -23.49 -14.50 19.19
C LEU A 75 -22.90 -13.46 18.22
N GLY A 76 -23.52 -12.29 18.07
CA GLY A 76 -22.95 -11.16 17.33
C GLY A 76 -21.67 -10.65 18.00
N GLN A 77 -20.83 -9.96 17.23
CA GLN A 77 -19.50 -9.48 17.63
C GLN A 77 -19.50 -8.69 18.96
N GLU A 78 -20.57 -7.95 19.23
CA GLU A 78 -20.74 -7.09 20.39
C GLU A 78 -21.60 -7.71 21.53
N GLY A 79 -21.96 -8.99 21.41
CA GLY A 79 -22.60 -9.76 22.50
C GLY A 79 -24.08 -9.47 22.76
N GLY A 80 -24.78 -8.80 21.84
CA GLY A 80 -26.25 -8.75 21.72
C GLY A 80 -27.07 -8.04 22.81
N ALA A 81 -26.51 -7.85 24.02
CA ALA A 81 -27.24 -7.44 25.23
C ALA A 81 -28.02 -6.13 25.09
N HIS A 82 -27.43 -5.17 24.39
CA HIS A 82 -27.99 -3.83 24.26
C HIS A 82 -29.29 -3.79 23.43
N HIS A 83 -29.56 -4.77 22.57
CA HIS A 83 -30.72 -4.75 21.67
C HIS A 83 -32.08 -4.96 22.34
N TYR A 84 -32.12 -5.53 23.55
CA TYR A 84 -33.36 -5.93 24.21
C TYR A 84 -33.61 -5.27 25.57
N ASP A 85 -32.77 -4.31 25.96
CA ASP A 85 -32.89 -3.56 27.21
C ASP A 85 -33.69 -2.26 27.08
N HIS A 86 -33.97 -1.79 25.86
CA HIS A 86 -34.67 -0.54 25.59
C HIS A 86 -35.72 -0.67 24.47
N THR A 87 -36.63 0.30 24.39
CA THR A 87 -37.62 0.40 23.30
C THR A 87 -36.97 0.96 22.05
N ILE A 88 -37.19 0.31 20.91
CA ILE A 88 -36.64 0.73 19.61
C ILE A 88 -37.58 1.77 18.99
N LEU A 89 -37.15 3.02 18.90
CA LEU A 89 -37.90 4.14 18.32
C LEU A 89 -37.35 4.52 16.93
N ASP A 90 -38.04 5.37 16.18
CA ASP A 90 -37.61 5.83 14.84
C ASP A 90 -36.30 6.62 14.87
N ASP A 91 -35.92 7.21 16.01
CA ASP A 91 -34.66 7.92 16.24
C ASP A 91 -33.57 7.04 16.89
N THR A 92 -33.82 5.74 17.05
CA THR A 92 -32.86 4.79 17.63
C THR A 92 -32.11 4.06 16.52
N GLU A 93 -30.78 4.11 16.54
CA GLU A 93 -29.93 3.44 15.55
C GLU A 93 -29.76 1.93 15.85
N ASN A 94 -30.87 1.18 15.81
CA ASN A 94 -30.90 -0.26 16.11
C ASN A 94 -31.79 -0.97 15.07
N TYR A 95 -31.19 -1.73 14.14
CA TYR A 95 -31.86 -2.22 12.93
C TYR A 95 -32.16 -3.74 12.91
N ILE A 96 -32.53 -4.34 14.04
CA ILE A 96 -32.78 -5.79 14.17
C ILE A 96 -34.17 -6.29 13.71
N SER A 97 -34.88 -5.52 12.88
CA SER A 97 -36.28 -5.83 12.50
C SER A 97 -36.43 -7.14 11.72
N GLU A 98 -35.44 -7.52 10.91
CA GLU A 98 -35.40 -8.79 10.17
C GLU A 98 -35.36 -9.98 11.15
N VAL A 99 -34.46 -9.92 12.13
CA VAL A 99 -34.28 -10.99 13.11
C VAL A 99 -35.55 -11.16 13.95
N ILE A 100 -36.21 -10.06 14.32
CA ILE A 100 -37.50 -10.12 15.04
C ILE A 100 -38.59 -10.77 14.17
N LEU A 101 -38.67 -10.42 12.88
CA LEU A 101 -39.63 -11.03 11.95
C LEU A 101 -39.45 -12.54 11.85
N PHE A 102 -38.21 -13.02 11.69
CA PHE A 102 -37.92 -14.46 11.59
C PHE A 102 -38.23 -15.20 12.90
N ALA A 103 -37.86 -14.63 14.04
CA ALA A 103 -38.20 -15.19 15.35
C ALA A 103 -39.72 -15.31 15.51
N ALA A 104 -40.48 -14.28 15.12
CA ALA A 104 -41.94 -14.31 15.16
C ALA A 104 -42.52 -15.36 14.20
N ALA A 105 -42.02 -15.44 12.96
CA ALA A 105 -42.49 -16.36 11.93
C ALA A 105 -42.30 -17.84 12.32
N LEU A 106 -41.20 -18.16 13.00
CA LEU A 106 -40.87 -19.52 13.46
C LEU A 106 -41.86 -20.09 14.49
N GLN A 107 -42.75 -19.25 15.06
CA GLN A 107 -43.81 -19.70 15.97
C GLN A 107 -44.95 -20.42 15.24
N TYR A 108 -45.07 -20.26 13.92
CA TYR A 108 -46.23 -20.68 13.13
C TYR A 108 -45.84 -21.77 12.12
N PRO A 109 -46.07 -23.06 12.43
CA PRO A 109 -45.72 -24.17 11.55
C PRO A 109 -46.35 -24.08 10.15
N GLU A 110 -47.53 -23.47 10.02
CA GLU A 110 -48.27 -23.31 8.76
C GLU A 110 -47.56 -22.39 7.74
N ILE A 111 -46.64 -21.53 8.18
CA ILE A 111 -45.85 -20.64 7.31
C ILE A 111 -44.38 -21.02 7.25
N LYS A 112 -43.96 -22.13 7.88
CA LYS A 112 -42.57 -22.61 7.86
C LYS A 112 -41.96 -22.68 6.47
N GLN A 113 -42.72 -23.13 5.47
CA GLN A 113 -42.22 -23.16 4.09
C GLN A 113 -41.86 -21.76 3.57
N ALA A 114 -42.63 -20.73 3.92
CA ALA A 114 -42.33 -19.36 3.50
C ALA A 114 -41.04 -18.83 4.17
N VAL A 115 -40.80 -19.19 5.44
CA VAL A 115 -39.55 -18.88 6.15
C VAL A 115 -38.36 -19.55 5.45
N VAL A 116 -38.50 -20.81 5.06
CA VAL A 116 -37.45 -21.55 4.33
C VAL A 116 -37.17 -20.95 2.96
N GLU A 117 -38.20 -20.53 2.21
CA GLU A 117 -37.98 -19.87 0.92
C GLU A 117 -37.32 -18.49 1.08
N ALA A 118 -37.67 -17.72 2.12
CA ALA A 118 -36.99 -16.47 2.44
C ALA A 118 -35.52 -16.69 2.83
N ALA A 119 -35.23 -17.71 3.64
CA ALA A 119 -33.86 -18.12 3.99
C ALA A 119 -33.02 -18.47 2.74
N LYS A 120 -33.61 -19.19 1.78
CA LYS A 120 -32.93 -19.47 0.50
C LYS A 120 -32.67 -18.20 -0.32
N ALA A 121 -33.56 -17.21 -0.28
CA ALA A 121 -33.37 -15.93 -0.96
C ALA A 121 -32.22 -15.14 -0.34
N ILE A 122 -32.08 -15.14 1.00
CA ILE A 122 -30.94 -14.54 1.72
C ILE A 122 -29.62 -15.19 1.26
N VAL A 123 -29.57 -16.52 1.25
CA VAL A 123 -28.39 -17.27 0.76
C VAL A 123 -28.12 -16.97 -0.72
N ALA A 124 -29.15 -16.92 -1.56
CA ALA A 124 -28.97 -16.60 -2.98
C ALA A 124 -28.43 -15.18 -3.19
N TYR A 125 -28.87 -14.21 -2.38
CA TYR A 125 -28.36 -12.83 -2.42
C TYR A 125 -26.90 -12.76 -2.00
N SER A 126 -26.55 -13.27 -0.80
CA SER A 126 -25.16 -13.30 -0.32
C SER A 126 -24.22 -13.94 -1.35
N ARG A 127 -24.61 -15.07 -1.95
CA ARG A 127 -23.82 -15.73 -3.01
C ARG A 127 -23.72 -14.96 -4.32
N ARG A 128 -24.69 -14.11 -4.66
CA ARG A 128 -24.63 -13.25 -5.85
C ARG A 128 -23.65 -12.10 -5.64
N GLN A 129 -23.60 -11.56 -4.42
CA GLN A 129 -22.70 -10.48 -4.03
C GLN A 129 -21.28 -10.98 -3.74
N ASN A 130 -21.14 -12.06 -2.98
CA ASN A 130 -19.86 -12.63 -2.56
C ASN A 130 -18.88 -11.54 -2.11
N ASP A 131 -19.38 -10.65 -1.27
CA ASP A 131 -18.65 -9.52 -0.71
C ASP A 131 -19.39 -9.07 0.54
N THR A 132 -18.68 -8.94 1.66
CA THR A 132 -19.27 -8.52 2.93
C THR A 132 -19.66 -7.05 2.91
N ASP A 133 -18.97 -6.24 2.10
CA ASP A 133 -19.27 -4.81 1.97
C ASP A 133 -20.69 -4.56 1.46
N GLU A 134 -21.23 -5.47 0.65
CA GLU A 134 -22.61 -5.43 0.13
C GLU A 134 -23.65 -6.03 1.09
N MET A 135 -23.21 -6.52 2.25
CA MET A 135 -24.03 -7.27 3.21
C MET A 135 -24.17 -6.56 4.56
N TRP A 136 -23.55 -5.39 4.75
CA TRP A 136 -23.69 -4.61 5.97
C TRP A 136 -25.14 -4.17 6.21
N LEU A 137 -25.65 -4.56 7.38
CA LEU A 137 -26.92 -4.08 7.94
C LEU A 137 -26.72 -2.72 8.60
N ASP A 138 -25.63 -2.59 9.36
CA ASP A 138 -25.14 -1.39 10.04
C ASP A 138 -23.60 -1.45 10.15
N ASP A 139 -23.00 -0.61 10.99
CA ASP A 139 -21.55 -0.52 11.17
C ASP A 139 -20.93 -1.68 11.97
N MET A 140 -21.74 -2.60 12.49
CA MET A 140 -21.30 -3.74 13.32
C MET A 140 -21.86 -5.10 12.85
N ARG A 141 -22.97 -5.13 12.10
CA ARG A 141 -23.69 -6.36 11.75
C ARG A 141 -23.92 -6.56 10.26
N VAL A 142 -23.91 -7.83 9.85
CA VAL A 142 -24.34 -8.26 8.51
C VAL A 142 -25.76 -8.81 8.53
N PHE A 143 -26.54 -8.58 7.48
CA PHE A 143 -27.95 -8.99 7.47
C PHE A 143 -28.10 -10.52 7.32
N GLY A 144 -29.15 -11.12 7.87
CA GLY A 144 -29.58 -12.50 7.55
C GLY A 144 -28.95 -13.63 8.36
N VAL A 145 -27.75 -13.48 8.92
CA VAL A 145 -27.05 -14.58 9.61
C VAL A 145 -27.79 -15.09 10.85
N GLU A 146 -28.34 -14.20 11.68
CA GLU A 146 -29.12 -14.57 12.86
C GLU A 146 -30.44 -15.24 12.46
N ALA A 147 -31.07 -14.77 11.39
CA ALA A 147 -32.29 -15.37 10.84
C ALA A 147 -32.06 -16.81 10.39
N LEU A 148 -30.95 -17.06 9.69
CA LEU A 148 -30.54 -18.40 9.25
C LEU A 148 -30.15 -19.30 10.42
N TYR A 149 -29.45 -18.76 11.43
CA TYR A 149 -29.12 -19.48 12.65
C TYR A 149 -30.36 -19.94 13.40
N MET A 150 -31.35 -19.06 13.61
CA MET A 150 -32.59 -19.43 14.31
C MET A 150 -33.37 -20.54 13.58
N LEU A 151 -33.38 -20.51 12.24
CA LEU A 151 -33.97 -21.58 11.44
C LEU A 151 -33.24 -22.91 11.64
N ALA A 152 -31.90 -22.89 11.59
CA ALA A 152 -31.06 -24.07 11.81
C ALA A 152 -31.18 -24.63 13.24
N LYS A 153 -31.24 -23.76 14.25
CA LYS A 153 -31.44 -24.12 15.66
C LYS A 153 -32.80 -24.77 15.90
N THR A 154 -33.82 -24.33 15.18
CA THR A 154 -35.18 -24.90 15.28
C THR A 154 -35.31 -26.19 14.49
N ASP A 155 -34.62 -26.30 13.35
CA ASP A 155 -34.63 -27.47 12.49
C ASP A 155 -33.29 -27.64 11.77
N ILE A 156 -32.47 -28.54 12.32
CA ILE A 156 -31.07 -28.75 11.92
C ILE A 156 -30.88 -29.13 10.46
N GLN A 157 -31.93 -29.63 9.77
CA GLN A 157 -31.85 -29.96 8.34
C GLN A 157 -31.53 -28.74 7.46
N TYR A 158 -31.72 -27.53 7.98
CA TYR A 158 -31.43 -26.26 7.31
C TYR A 158 -30.09 -25.62 7.72
N ALA A 159 -29.27 -26.28 8.55
CA ALA A 159 -27.94 -25.78 8.93
C ALA A 159 -27.04 -25.50 7.71
N TYR A 160 -27.24 -26.23 6.61
CA TYR A 160 -26.51 -25.97 5.37
C TYR A 160 -26.81 -24.61 4.73
N LEU A 161 -27.96 -23.98 5.02
CA LEU A 161 -28.27 -22.63 4.52
C LEU A 161 -27.44 -21.59 5.24
N LEU A 162 -27.32 -21.69 6.57
CA LEU A 162 -26.39 -20.85 7.35
C LEU A 162 -24.96 -21.03 6.86
N ALA A 163 -24.52 -22.28 6.66
CA ALA A 163 -23.18 -22.55 6.17
C ALA A 163 -22.92 -21.96 4.77
N GLN A 164 -23.90 -22.04 3.87
CA GLN A 164 -23.79 -21.56 2.50
C GLN A 164 -23.88 -20.01 2.38
N TYR A 165 -24.40 -19.34 3.41
CA TYR A 165 -24.42 -17.87 3.51
C TYR A 165 -23.02 -17.29 3.73
N PHE A 166 -22.14 -18.00 4.44
CA PHE A 166 -20.75 -17.59 4.62
C PHE A 166 -20.00 -17.71 3.30
N VAL A 167 -19.91 -16.57 2.62
CA VAL A 167 -19.26 -16.41 1.32
C VAL A 167 -17.74 -16.45 1.46
N PRO A 168 -17.01 -16.94 0.44
CA PRO A 168 -15.55 -16.95 0.44
C PRO A 168 -14.86 -15.58 0.60
N TYR A 169 -15.40 -14.52 -0.01
CA TYR A 169 -14.87 -13.16 0.17
C TYR A 169 -15.53 -12.51 1.39
N TRP A 170 -14.90 -12.71 2.55
CA TRP A 170 -15.39 -12.28 3.84
C TRP A 170 -14.39 -11.31 4.48
N ASP A 171 -14.90 -10.22 5.07
CA ASP A 171 -14.08 -9.28 5.84
C ASP A 171 -13.77 -9.87 7.23
N ASP A 172 -12.60 -10.48 7.39
CA ASP A 172 -12.16 -11.08 8.64
C ASP A 172 -11.60 -10.06 9.65
N GLU A 173 -11.35 -8.81 9.23
CA GLU A 173 -10.86 -7.73 10.09
C GLU A 173 -12.01 -7.03 10.83
N HIS A 174 -13.10 -6.73 10.13
CA HIS A 174 -14.23 -6.00 10.69
C HIS A 174 -15.46 -6.88 10.96
N ALA A 175 -15.74 -7.92 10.16
CA ALA A 175 -16.83 -8.86 10.39
C ALA A 175 -16.34 -10.16 11.08
N CYS A 176 -15.57 -10.04 12.17
CA CYS A 176 -15.03 -11.17 12.92
C CYS A 176 -16.06 -11.80 13.89
N GLY A 177 -15.87 -13.09 14.24
CA GLY A 177 -16.61 -13.78 15.32
C GLY A 177 -17.85 -14.57 14.88
N TYR A 178 -18.23 -14.46 13.60
CA TYR A 178 -19.38 -15.17 13.03
C TYR A 178 -19.16 -16.69 12.90
N GLU A 179 -17.93 -17.18 13.04
CA GLU A 179 -17.61 -18.62 13.07
C GLU A 179 -18.36 -19.33 14.20
N SER A 180 -18.63 -18.60 15.30
CA SER A 180 -19.37 -19.06 16.47
C SER A 180 -20.74 -19.64 16.12
N TYR A 181 -21.42 -19.13 15.08
CA TYR A 181 -22.76 -19.58 14.72
C TYR A 181 -22.78 -21.06 14.27
N LEU A 182 -21.78 -21.52 13.50
CA LEU A 182 -21.68 -22.94 13.12
C LEU A 182 -21.07 -23.79 14.23
N SER A 183 -20.07 -23.25 14.95
CA SER A 183 -19.43 -23.93 16.08
C SER A 183 -20.45 -24.32 17.16
N VAL A 184 -21.33 -23.39 17.57
CA VAL A 184 -22.37 -23.65 18.58
C VAL A 184 -23.33 -24.77 18.14
N LEU A 185 -23.71 -24.83 16.86
CA LEU A 185 -24.56 -25.90 16.33
C LEU A 185 -23.83 -27.26 16.37
N LEU A 186 -22.52 -27.27 16.07
CA LEU A 186 -21.72 -28.49 16.16
C LEU A 186 -21.58 -28.97 17.61
N HIS A 187 -21.29 -28.08 18.56
CA HIS A 187 -21.19 -28.43 19.97
C HIS A 187 -22.49 -29.00 20.55
N GLU A 188 -23.65 -28.52 20.08
CA GLU A 188 -24.95 -29.01 20.55
C GLU A 188 -25.35 -30.36 19.96
N HIS A 189 -25.12 -30.56 18.66
CA HIS A 189 -25.65 -31.73 17.96
C HIS A 189 -24.59 -32.80 17.63
N GLY A 190 -23.32 -32.44 17.68
CA GLY A 190 -22.19 -33.26 17.22
C GLY A 190 -22.20 -33.55 15.72
N TRP A 191 -21.20 -34.32 15.28
CA TRP A 191 -21.11 -34.76 13.89
C TRP A 191 -22.22 -35.76 13.56
N HIS A 192 -23.11 -35.35 12.66
CA HIS A 192 -24.14 -36.19 12.07
C HIS A 192 -24.44 -35.68 10.65
N ARG A 193 -25.32 -36.37 9.92
CA ARG A 193 -25.53 -36.15 8.49
C ARG A 193 -25.77 -34.68 8.11
N GLU A 194 -26.57 -33.96 8.88
CA GLU A 194 -26.97 -32.57 8.62
C GLU A 194 -25.82 -31.58 8.88
N MET A 195 -25.02 -31.78 9.93
CA MET A 195 -23.81 -30.97 10.18
C MET A 195 -22.68 -31.27 9.20
N ILE A 196 -22.52 -32.53 8.78
CA ILE A 196 -21.57 -32.89 7.71
C ILE A 196 -22.02 -32.22 6.39
N LYS A 197 -23.33 -32.19 6.12
CA LYS A 197 -23.86 -31.46 4.96
C LYS A 197 -23.57 -29.96 5.08
N ALA A 198 -23.75 -29.35 6.25
CA ALA A 198 -23.44 -27.94 6.48
C ALA A 198 -21.96 -27.64 6.20
N PHE A 199 -21.04 -28.46 6.73
CA PHE A 199 -19.61 -28.36 6.44
C PHE A 199 -19.30 -28.40 4.93
N ILE A 200 -19.93 -29.31 4.18
CA ILE A 200 -19.72 -29.45 2.72
C ILE A 200 -20.34 -28.28 1.92
N TRP A 201 -21.43 -27.68 2.40
CA TRP A 201 -22.12 -26.57 1.73
C TRP A 201 -21.54 -25.19 2.06
N CYS A 202 -20.64 -25.10 3.05
CA CYS A 202 -19.89 -23.89 3.35
C CYS A 202 -18.80 -23.70 2.29
N ASP A 203 -18.88 -22.61 1.53
CA ASP A 203 -17.88 -22.32 0.49
C ASP A 203 -16.60 -21.73 1.11
N ASN A 204 -16.73 -21.00 2.22
CA ASN A 204 -15.61 -20.40 2.96
C ASN A 204 -14.86 -21.43 3.83
N ASP A 205 -13.55 -21.56 3.63
CA ASP A 205 -12.67 -22.51 4.32
C ASP A 205 -12.34 -22.11 5.77
N ASN A 206 -12.24 -20.83 6.06
CA ASN A 206 -12.07 -20.32 7.43
C ASN A 206 -13.29 -20.67 8.29
N PHE A 207 -14.52 -20.48 7.79
CA PHE A 207 -15.74 -20.86 8.51
C PHE A 207 -15.89 -22.38 8.66
N ARG A 208 -15.45 -23.18 7.68
CA ARG A 208 -15.40 -24.66 7.83
C ARG A 208 -14.48 -25.04 9.00
N SER A 209 -13.31 -24.41 9.08
CA SER A 209 -12.33 -24.68 10.13
C SER A 209 -12.79 -24.15 11.50
N GLY A 210 -13.44 -22.98 11.51
CA GLY A 210 -14.04 -22.35 12.69
C GLY A 210 -15.18 -23.17 13.33
N MET A 211 -15.70 -24.19 12.65
CA MET A 211 -16.63 -25.14 13.27
C MET A 211 -15.99 -25.91 14.45
N PHE A 212 -14.67 -26.14 14.41
CA PHE A 212 -13.98 -26.97 15.42
C PHE A 212 -12.70 -26.32 16.00
N LYS A 213 -12.15 -25.28 15.38
CA LYS A 213 -10.99 -24.52 15.91
C LYS A 213 -11.43 -23.51 16.98
N ASN A 214 -10.53 -23.23 17.94
CA ASN A 214 -10.72 -22.18 18.96
C ASN A 214 -10.55 -20.77 18.37
N ASP A 215 -9.50 -20.60 17.55
CA ASP A 215 -9.21 -19.37 16.84
C ASP A 215 -8.65 -19.69 15.45
N GLN A 216 -8.81 -18.78 14.49
CA GLN A 216 -8.36 -18.99 13.11
C GLN A 216 -6.83 -19.09 12.98
N TYR A 217 -6.06 -18.47 13.87
CA TYR A 217 -4.60 -18.50 13.85
C TYR A 217 -3.99 -19.62 14.71
N SER A 218 -4.80 -20.34 15.49
CA SER A 218 -4.36 -21.45 16.33
C SER A 218 -4.54 -22.80 15.63
N GLU A 219 -3.75 -23.82 16.00
CA GLU A 219 -4.04 -25.23 15.67
C GLU A 219 -4.89 -25.92 16.75
N GLU A 220 -5.18 -25.22 17.86
CA GLU A 220 -6.01 -25.74 18.94
C GLU A 220 -7.48 -25.85 18.51
N CYS A 221 -8.10 -26.96 18.90
CA CYS A 221 -9.49 -27.26 18.59
C CYS A 221 -10.34 -27.33 19.85
N ASP A 222 -11.48 -26.68 19.82
CA ASP A 222 -12.52 -26.77 20.86
C ASP A 222 -13.47 -27.95 20.62
N TYR A 223 -13.50 -28.47 19.40
CA TYR A 223 -14.26 -29.67 19.04
C TYR A 223 -13.43 -30.63 18.18
N GLN A 224 -13.84 -31.90 18.08
CA GLN A 224 -13.17 -32.89 17.24
C GLN A 224 -13.25 -32.50 15.74
N PRO A 225 -12.13 -32.42 15.00
CA PRO A 225 -12.15 -32.16 13.55
C PRO A 225 -12.89 -33.23 12.76
N LEU A 226 -13.55 -32.84 11.66
CA LEU A 226 -14.37 -33.77 10.86
C LEU A 226 -13.54 -34.92 10.30
N GLY A 227 -12.31 -34.67 9.85
CA GLY A 227 -11.42 -35.71 9.35
C GLY A 227 -11.07 -36.77 10.39
N GLU A 228 -11.03 -36.42 11.68
CA GLU A 228 -10.82 -37.37 12.78
C GLU A 228 -12.09 -38.18 13.04
N TYR A 229 -13.24 -37.51 13.12
CA TYR A 229 -14.54 -38.16 13.27
C TYR A 229 -14.80 -39.19 12.17
N LEU A 230 -14.48 -38.86 10.91
CA LEU A 230 -14.62 -39.79 9.79
C LEU A 230 -13.72 -41.03 9.97
N ARG A 231 -12.46 -40.85 10.39
CA ARG A 231 -11.53 -41.97 10.66
C ARG A 231 -12.08 -42.92 11.74
N GLU A 232 -12.72 -42.36 12.76
CA GLU A 232 -13.31 -43.13 13.86
C GLU A 232 -14.65 -43.79 13.48
N ASN A 233 -15.37 -43.22 12.50
CA ASN A 233 -16.68 -43.71 12.03
C ASN A 233 -16.68 -43.98 10.51
N PRO A 234 -15.99 -45.05 10.03
CA PRO A 234 -15.82 -45.34 8.60
C PRO A 234 -17.12 -45.44 7.79
N GLU A 235 -18.22 -45.87 8.40
CA GLU A 235 -19.55 -45.93 7.77
C GLU A 235 -20.10 -44.56 7.37
N SER A 236 -19.64 -43.49 8.03
CA SER A 236 -20.02 -42.11 7.71
C SER A 236 -19.23 -41.57 6.51
N TYR A 237 -18.08 -42.15 6.17
CA TYR A 237 -17.24 -41.67 5.07
C TYR A 237 -17.86 -41.89 3.68
N GLU A 238 -18.54 -43.01 3.46
CA GLU A 238 -19.30 -43.21 2.20
C GLU A 238 -20.46 -42.21 2.07
N GLN A 239 -21.08 -41.84 3.20
CA GLN A 239 -22.12 -40.81 3.21
C GLN A 239 -21.55 -39.42 2.92
N PHE A 240 -20.39 -39.10 3.50
CA PHE A 240 -19.65 -37.87 3.19
C PHE A 240 -19.36 -37.76 1.69
N LYS A 241 -18.78 -38.79 1.06
CA LYS A 241 -18.51 -38.78 -0.40
C LYS A 241 -19.76 -38.60 -1.24
N ALA A 242 -20.88 -39.24 -0.84
CA ALA A 242 -22.16 -39.05 -1.52
C ALA A 242 -22.71 -37.62 -1.37
N LEU A 243 -22.53 -36.99 -0.20
CA LEU A 243 -22.91 -35.59 0.03
C LEU A 243 -22.04 -34.62 -0.77
N VAL A 244 -20.74 -34.87 -0.90
CA VAL A 244 -19.85 -34.07 -1.77
C VAL A 244 -20.32 -34.13 -3.23
N ILE A 245 -20.62 -35.31 -3.77
CA ILE A 245 -21.17 -35.42 -5.12
C ILE A 245 -22.50 -34.66 -5.24
N ALA A 246 -23.39 -34.80 -4.25
CA ALA A 246 -24.66 -34.07 -4.23
C ALA A 246 -24.47 -32.54 -4.17
N ARG A 247 -23.43 -32.04 -3.50
CA ARG A 247 -23.09 -30.61 -3.42
C ARG A 247 -22.82 -30.04 -4.81
N PHE A 248 -21.93 -30.67 -5.56
CA PHE A 248 -21.54 -30.19 -6.88
C PHE A 248 -22.58 -30.49 -7.96
N GLN A 249 -23.45 -31.49 -7.77
CA GLN A 249 -24.64 -31.66 -8.60
C GLN A 249 -25.69 -30.57 -8.36
N ALA A 250 -25.75 -30.02 -7.14
CA ALA A 250 -26.69 -28.96 -6.80
C ALA A 250 -26.21 -27.59 -7.27
N GLU A 251 -24.97 -27.23 -7.00
CA GLU A 251 -24.41 -25.92 -7.35
C GLU A 251 -22.86 -25.97 -7.35
N PRO A 252 -22.15 -25.14 -8.14
CA PRO A 252 -20.71 -24.92 -7.96
C PRO A 252 -20.36 -24.16 -6.67
N VAL A 253 -19.08 -24.17 -6.30
CA VAL A 253 -18.48 -23.37 -5.21
C VAL A 253 -18.12 -21.97 -5.71
N LEU A 254 -18.27 -20.94 -4.88
CA LEU A 254 -17.85 -19.58 -5.20
C LEU A 254 -16.32 -19.41 -5.13
N LEU A 255 -15.76 -18.59 -6.01
CA LEU A 255 -14.37 -18.15 -5.89
C LEU A 255 -14.22 -17.04 -4.84
N ALA A 256 -13.12 -17.07 -4.10
CA ALA A 256 -12.81 -16.10 -3.04
C ALA A 256 -12.38 -14.74 -3.59
N HIS A 257 -11.54 -14.73 -4.62
CA HIS A 257 -11.04 -13.51 -5.22
C HIS A 257 -11.11 -13.64 -6.74
N VAL A 258 -11.59 -12.59 -7.39
CA VAL A 258 -11.47 -12.38 -8.83
C VAL A 258 -10.91 -10.98 -9.00
N ASP A 259 -9.86 -10.85 -9.80
CA ASP A 259 -9.34 -9.52 -10.14
C ASP A 259 -10.38 -8.81 -11.03
N THR A 260 -11.11 -7.88 -10.42
CA THR A 260 -12.11 -7.06 -11.10
C THR A 260 -11.48 -5.91 -11.88
N MET A 261 -10.18 -5.64 -11.66
CA MET A 261 -9.42 -4.51 -12.18
C MET A 261 -8.32 -4.91 -13.19
N CYS A 262 -8.32 -6.15 -13.70
CA CYS A 262 -7.36 -6.60 -14.70
C CYS A 262 -7.71 -6.13 -16.14
N ASP A 263 -6.72 -5.52 -16.79
CA ASP A 263 -6.82 -4.89 -18.12
C ASP A 263 -6.88 -5.89 -19.28
N GLU A 264 -6.59 -7.19 -19.06
CA GLU A 264 -6.41 -8.16 -20.14
C GLU A 264 -7.66 -9.02 -20.46
N ASP A 265 -7.72 -9.48 -21.73
CA ASP A 265 -8.68 -10.43 -22.32
C ASP A 265 -8.58 -11.85 -21.74
N GLU A 266 -7.80 -12.08 -20.69
CA GLU A 266 -7.69 -13.38 -20.03
C GLU A 266 -8.99 -13.71 -19.29
N GLU A 267 -9.83 -14.56 -19.91
CA GLU A 267 -10.86 -15.28 -19.18
C GLU A 267 -10.19 -16.10 -18.09
N GLU A 268 -10.66 -15.95 -16.85
CA GLU A 268 -10.12 -16.69 -15.72
C GLU A 268 -10.28 -18.20 -15.96
N ASP A 269 -9.17 -18.93 -16.01
CA ASP A 269 -9.20 -20.36 -16.27
C ASP A 269 -9.75 -21.12 -15.05
N LEU A 270 -11.07 -21.30 -15.05
CA LEU A 270 -11.79 -22.03 -14.01
C LEU A 270 -11.40 -23.52 -13.94
N SER A 271 -10.73 -24.07 -14.98
CA SER A 271 -10.37 -25.48 -15.04
C SER A 271 -9.23 -25.85 -14.07
N GLY A 272 -8.42 -24.86 -13.67
CA GLY A 272 -7.35 -25.02 -12.69
C GLY A 272 -7.84 -25.23 -11.25
N HIS A 273 -9.07 -24.80 -10.93
CA HIS A 273 -9.58 -24.86 -9.55
C HIS A 273 -10.08 -26.25 -9.15
N GLN A 274 -9.59 -26.76 -8.03
CA GLN A 274 -9.92 -28.10 -7.50
C GLN A 274 -10.65 -28.01 -6.14
N PRO A 275 -11.95 -27.66 -6.13
CA PRO A 275 -12.68 -27.36 -4.89
C PRO A 275 -12.88 -28.57 -3.97
N VAL A 276 -12.88 -29.81 -4.48
CA VAL A 276 -12.90 -31.00 -3.60
C VAL A 276 -11.58 -31.14 -2.86
N ILE A 277 -10.45 -30.75 -3.45
CA ILE A 277 -9.16 -30.77 -2.78
C ILE A 277 -9.12 -29.74 -1.65
N SER A 278 -9.60 -28.51 -1.90
CA SER A 278 -9.75 -27.48 -0.86
C SER A 278 -10.66 -27.95 0.29
N LEU A 279 -11.76 -28.64 -0.02
CA LEU A 279 -12.62 -29.24 1.01
C LEU A 279 -11.85 -30.24 1.91
N TYR A 280 -11.00 -31.08 1.32
CA TYR A 280 -10.18 -32.04 2.07
C TYR A 280 -9.12 -31.36 2.94
N GLN A 281 -8.60 -30.20 2.52
CA GLN A 281 -7.64 -29.42 3.30
C GLN A 281 -8.26 -28.94 4.63
N SER A 282 -9.53 -28.51 4.60
CA SER A 282 -10.26 -28.07 5.80
C SER A 282 -10.73 -29.20 6.74
N LEU A 283 -10.48 -30.48 6.43
CA LEU A 283 -10.93 -31.59 7.30
C LEU A 283 -10.17 -31.69 8.62
N PHE A 284 -8.98 -31.09 8.69
CA PHE A 284 -8.08 -31.12 9.85
C PHE A 284 -7.61 -29.70 10.18
N PRO A 285 -7.25 -29.43 11.45
CA PRO A 285 -6.68 -28.13 11.81
C PRO A 285 -5.31 -27.97 11.15
N HIS A 286 -5.08 -26.78 10.61
CA HIS A 286 -3.76 -26.30 10.21
C HIS A 286 -3.75 -24.77 10.36
N SER A 287 -2.57 -24.18 10.57
CA SER A 287 -2.34 -22.77 10.33
C SER A 287 -2.32 -22.49 8.82
N CYS A 288 -2.54 -21.25 8.38
CA CYS A 288 -2.44 -20.92 6.96
C CYS A 288 -1.04 -21.31 6.42
N PHE A 289 -1.00 -21.95 5.25
CA PHE A 289 0.24 -22.37 4.59
C PHE A 289 0.96 -21.21 3.86
N TYR A 290 0.87 -19.96 4.37
CA TYR A 290 1.49 -18.79 3.73
C TYR A 290 2.99 -19.06 3.52
N ASP A 291 3.40 -19.20 2.26
CA ASP A 291 4.76 -19.49 1.81
C ASP A 291 5.43 -20.78 2.36
N ASP A 292 4.69 -21.67 3.03
CA ASP A 292 5.19 -22.97 3.53
C ASP A 292 4.63 -24.14 2.70
N GLU A 293 5.15 -24.27 1.48
CA GLU A 293 4.82 -25.37 0.57
C GLU A 293 5.24 -26.74 1.14
N GLU A 294 6.22 -26.82 2.05
CA GLU A 294 6.65 -28.07 2.69
C GLU A 294 5.61 -28.58 3.72
N ALA A 295 5.08 -27.69 4.55
CA ALA A 295 4.01 -28.01 5.48
C ALA A 295 2.76 -28.51 4.74
N LYS A 296 2.41 -27.85 3.62
CA LYS A 296 1.29 -28.27 2.77
C LYS A 296 1.50 -29.65 2.15
N ASP A 297 2.66 -29.91 1.55
CA ASP A 297 3.00 -31.23 0.99
C ASP A 297 2.97 -32.33 2.06
N SER A 298 3.49 -32.03 3.26
CA SER A 298 3.50 -32.96 4.39
C SER A 298 2.09 -33.24 4.92
N PHE A 299 1.26 -32.20 5.01
CA PHE A 299 -0.14 -32.30 5.39
C PHE A 299 -0.90 -33.21 4.40
N MET A 300 -0.76 -32.97 3.09
CA MET A 300 -1.45 -33.77 2.06
C MET A 300 -0.96 -35.23 2.00
N ALA A 301 0.28 -35.49 2.42
CA ALA A 301 0.85 -36.84 2.49
C ALA A 301 0.39 -37.67 3.69
N MET A 302 -0.39 -37.12 4.63
CA MET A 302 -0.87 -37.85 5.80
C MET A 302 -1.70 -39.08 5.42
N SER A 303 -1.65 -40.14 6.24
CA SER A 303 -2.42 -41.36 5.97
C SER A 303 -3.92 -41.16 6.21
N PHE A 304 -4.75 -41.52 5.23
CA PHE A 304 -6.20 -41.40 5.30
C PHE A 304 -6.86 -42.61 4.57
N PHE A 305 -7.74 -43.35 5.28
CA PHE A 305 -8.52 -44.50 4.76
C PHE A 305 -7.78 -45.57 3.92
N GLY A 306 -6.48 -45.79 4.19
CA GLY A 306 -5.67 -46.80 3.50
C GLY A 306 -4.78 -46.26 2.38
N SER A 307 -4.82 -44.94 2.14
CA SER A 307 -3.96 -44.20 1.22
C SER A 307 -3.43 -42.93 1.90
N THR A 308 -3.11 -41.89 1.12
CA THR A 308 -2.83 -40.53 1.59
C THR A 308 -4.08 -39.65 1.44
N LEU A 309 -4.16 -38.57 2.21
CA LEU A 309 -5.21 -37.55 2.09
C LEU A 309 -5.29 -37.01 0.66
N GLU A 310 -4.14 -36.74 0.04
CA GLU A 310 -4.04 -36.29 -1.35
C GLU A 310 -4.72 -37.27 -2.33
N ASN A 311 -4.41 -38.57 -2.26
CA ASN A 311 -4.98 -39.54 -3.18
C ASN A 311 -6.51 -39.63 -3.05
N GLU A 312 -7.02 -39.66 -1.82
CA GLU A 312 -8.46 -39.69 -1.57
C GLU A 312 -9.18 -38.43 -2.08
N ALA A 313 -8.57 -37.25 -1.90
CA ALA A 313 -9.09 -35.99 -2.41
C ALA A 313 -9.16 -35.98 -3.95
N TYR A 314 -8.09 -36.41 -4.63
CA TYR A 314 -8.04 -36.49 -6.09
C TYR A 314 -8.99 -37.53 -6.67
N ASP A 315 -9.09 -38.72 -6.05
CA ASP A 315 -10.01 -39.77 -6.50
C ASP A 315 -11.46 -39.28 -6.42
N LEU A 316 -11.83 -38.53 -5.36
CA LEU A 316 -13.16 -37.94 -5.25
C LEU A 316 -13.36 -36.77 -6.22
N GLN A 317 -12.36 -35.89 -6.39
CA GLN A 317 -12.40 -34.80 -7.36
C GLN A 317 -12.69 -35.33 -8.78
N GLN A 318 -11.97 -36.34 -9.24
CA GLN A 318 -12.20 -36.99 -10.54
C GLN A 318 -13.59 -37.63 -10.64
N LYS A 319 -14.02 -38.30 -9.56
CA LYS A 319 -15.36 -38.90 -9.51
C LYS A 319 -16.45 -37.84 -9.63
N VAL A 320 -16.31 -36.69 -8.97
CA VAL A 320 -17.24 -35.56 -9.08
C VAL A 320 -17.22 -35.00 -10.50
N GLN A 321 -16.04 -34.71 -11.07
CA GLN A 321 -15.90 -34.22 -12.45
C GLN A 321 -16.56 -35.16 -13.48
N SER A 322 -16.49 -36.48 -13.28
CA SER A 322 -17.13 -37.47 -14.16
C SER A 322 -18.66 -37.55 -14.05
N GLN A 323 -19.24 -37.03 -12.96
CA GLN A 323 -20.68 -37.15 -12.65
C GLN A 323 -21.44 -35.83 -12.72
N VAL A 324 -20.74 -34.69 -12.70
CA VAL A 324 -21.33 -33.35 -12.74
C VAL A 324 -21.18 -32.77 -14.14
N ALA A 325 -22.29 -32.30 -14.70
CA ALA A 325 -22.30 -31.60 -15.98
C ALA A 325 -22.16 -30.08 -15.73
N GLY A 326 -20.97 -29.52 -15.91
CA GLY A 326 -20.68 -28.09 -15.72
C GLY A 326 -19.43 -27.84 -14.87
N PRO A 327 -19.03 -26.58 -14.70
CA PRO A 327 -17.88 -26.22 -13.86
C PRO A 327 -18.17 -26.49 -12.38
N LEU A 328 -17.13 -26.82 -11.62
CA LEU A 328 -17.24 -27.05 -10.17
C LEU A 328 -17.12 -25.76 -9.34
N VAL A 329 -16.61 -24.70 -9.96
CA VAL A 329 -16.50 -23.36 -9.39
C VAL A 329 -17.26 -22.35 -10.25
N LYS A 330 -17.65 -21.23 -9.66
CA LYS A 330 -18.24 -20.09 -10.38
C LYS A 330 -17.75 -18.76 -9.80
N ILE A 331 -17.71 -17.75 -10.66
CA ILE A 331 -17.52 -16.35 -10.28
C ILE A 331 -18.87 -15.78 -9.80
N ALA A 332 -18.84 -14.89 -8.81
CA ALA A 332 -20.02 -14.18 -8.34
C ALA A 332 -20.57 -13.23 -9.42
N GLN A 333 -21.89 -12.99 -9.40
CA GLN A 333 -22.54 -12.18 -10.43
C GLN A 333 -22.15 -10.69 -10.31
N SER A 334 -21.99 -10.20 -9.09
CA SER A 334 -21.47 -8.87 -8.76
C SER A 334 -20.07 -8.65 -9.33
N ALA A 335 -19.15 -9.60 -9.14
CA ALA A 335 -17.77 -9.52 -9.64
C ALA A 335 -17.72 -9.48 -11.18
N ILE A 336 -18.57 -10.28 -11.86
CA ILE A 336 -18.72 -10.21 -13.33
C ILE A 336 -19.22 -8.83 -13.76
N ALA A 337 -20.22 -8.28 -13.06
CA ALA A 337 -20.74 -6.95 -13.36
C ALA A 337 -19.71 -5.84 -13.09
N ALA A 338 -18.97 -5.93 -11.98
CA ALA A 338 -17.90 -5.01 -11.63
C ALA A 338 -16.78 -5.02 -12.66
N ARG A 339 -16.29 -6.20 -13.06
CA ARG A 339 -15.26 -6.33 -14.13
C ARG A 339 -15.75 -5.76 -15.46
N ALA A 340 -17.03 -6.00 -15.81
CA ALA A 340 -17.61 -5.41 -17.02
C ALA A 340 -17.71 -3.88 -16.94
N ASN A 341 -18.10 -3.34 -15.78
CA ASN A 341 -18.17 -1.90 -15.53
C ASN A 341 -16.77 -1.25 -15.58
N TYR A 342 -15.78 -1.88 -14.97
CA TYR A 342 -14.40 -1.40 -14.99
C TYR A 342 -13.79 -1.43 -16.40
N ARG A 343 -13.98 -2.52 -17.15
CA ARG A 343 -13.58 -2.58 -18.58
C ARG A 343 -14.26 -1.49 -19.40
N ALA A 344 -15.55 -1.24 -19.16
CA ALA A 344 -16.26 -0.15 -19.83
C ALA A 344 -15.70 1.23 -19.43
N TYR A 345 -15.33 1.41 -18.17
CA TYR A 345 -14.66 2.62 -17.66
C TYR A 345 -13.29 2.83 -18.34
N LEU A 346 -12.44 1.80 -18.42
CA LEU A 346 -11.14 1.88 -19.10
C LEU A 346 -11.29 2.19 -20.59
N ALA A 347 -12.19 1.49 -21.27
CA ALA A 347 -12.47 1.74 -22.68
C ALA A 347 -12.98 3.17 -22.92
N ARG A 348 -13.67 3.80 -21.96
CA ARG A 348 -13.99 5.24 -22.02
C ARG A 348 -12.76 6.10 -21.71
N GLY A 349 -11.97 5.71 -20.73
CA GLY A 349 -10.74 6.39 -20.30
C GLY A 349 -9.69 6.50 -21.41
N GLU A 350 -9.51 5.48 -22.25
CA GLU A 350 -8.62 5.53 -23.41
C GLU A 350 -9.08 6.57 -24.45
N ARG A 351 -10.40 6.71 -24.60
CA ARG A 351 -11.00 7.61 -25.57
C ARG A 351 -10.90 9.09 -25.18
N LYS A 352 -10.49 9.40 -23.95
CA LYS A 352 -10.26 10.80 -23.51
C LYS A 352 -9.17 11.52 -24.32
N TYR A 353 -8.28 10.77 -24.96
CA TYR A 353 -7.25 11.31 -25.85
C TYR A 353 -7.74 11.46 -27.32
N GLU A 354 -8.95 11.00 -27.64
CA GLU A 354 -9.57 11.28 -28.95
C GLU A 354 -9.91 12.77 -29.06
N LEU A 355 -9.59 13.37 -30.20
CA LEU A 355 -9.86 14.78 -30.46
C LEU A 355 -11.38 15.07 -30.38
N ASN A 356 -11.78 16.03 -29.53
CA ASN A 356 -13.16 16.45 -29.29
C ASN A 356 -14.06 15.39 -28.60
N TYR A 357 -13.50 14.42 -27.88
CA TYR A 357 -14.28 13.36 -27.23
C TYR A 357 -15.32 13.90 -26.25
N GLY A 358 -14.93 14.83 -25.36
CA GLY A 358 -15.84 15.43 -24.38
C GLY A 358 -17.00 16.16 -25.05
N THR A 359 -16.72 16.90 -26.13
CA THR A 359 -17.74 17.62 -26.91
C THR A 359 -18.69 16.65 -27.64
N ASN A 360 -18.16 15.53 -28.15
CA ASN A 360 -18.96 14.48 -28.80
C ASN A 360 -19.85 13.73 -27.79
N LEU A 361 -19.40 13.56 -26.55
CA LEU A 361 -20.15 12.98 -25.44
C LEU A 361 -21.28 13.91 -24.98
N LEU A 362 -21.02 15.22 -24.93
CA LEU A 362 -21.99 16.25 -24.53
C LEU A 362 -23.12 16.45 -25.55
N LYS A 363 -22.82 16.40 -26.85
CA LYS A 363 -23.75 16.81 -27.91
C LYS A 363 -25.08 16.04 -27.93
N PRO A 364 -25.12 14.70 -27.86
CA PRO A 364 -26.37 13.94 -27.82
C PRO A 364 -27.26 14.32 -26.65
N PHE A 365 -26.66 14.58 -25.48
CA PHE A 365 -27.37 15.00 -24.27
C PHE A 365 -28.03 16.37 -24.46
N VAL A 366 -27.31 17.36 -24.98
CA VAL A 366 -27.88 18.69 -25.26
C VAL A 366 -28.99 18.62 -26.30
N LEU A 367 -28.83 17.81 -27.36
CA LEU A 367 -29.86 17.64 -28.39
C LEU A 367 -31.14 16.98 -27.85
N ALA A 368 -31.04 16.16 -26.81
CA ALA A 368 -32.18 15.53 -26.14
C ALA A 368 -32.96 16.48 -25.21
N MET A 369 -32.37 17.61 -24.81
CA MET A 369 -33.05 18.61 -24.00
C MET A 369 -34.21 19.28 -24.77
N PRO A 370 -35.20 19.85 -24.06
CA PRO A 370 -36.18 20.73 -24.68
C PRO A 370 -35.50 21.84 -25.50
N GLN A 371 -35.82 21.93 -26.80
CA GLN A 371 -35.18 22.84 -27.76
C GLN A 371 -33.68 22.58 -28.03
N GLY A 372 -33.23 21.32 -27.89
CA GLY A 372 -31.83 20.91 -28.03
C GLY A 372 -31.10 21.42 -29.27
N GLU A 373 -31.72 21.42 -30.46
CA GLU A 373 -31.13 21.97 -31.69
C GLU A 373 -30.80 23.48 -31.58
N VAL A 374 -31.65 24.23 -30.89
CA VAL A 374 -31.45 25.67 -30.67
C VAL A 374 -30.42 25.90 -29.57
N LEU A 375 -30.40 25.05 -28.54
CA LEU A 375 -29.38 25.07 -27.48
C LEU A 375 -27.99 24.74 -28.01
N TRP A 376 -27.87 23.73 -28.88
CA TRP A 376 -26.60 23.38 -29.51
C TRP A 376 -26.09 24.51 -30.40
N ARG A 377 -26.97 25.13 -31.20
CA ARG A 377 -26.62 26.31 -32.00
C ARG A 377 -26.18 27.50 -31.13
N TYR A 378 -26.81 27.69 -29.98
CA TYR A 378 -26.39 28.69 -29.00
C TYR A 378 -24.97 28.39 -28.49
N ILE A 379 -24.65 27.15 -28.12
CA ILE A 379 -23.29 26.76 -27.72
C ILE A 379 -22.26 27.08 -28.82
N GLU A 380 -22.55 26.73 -30.08
CA GLU A 380 -21.61 26.96 -31.20
C GLU A 380 -21.43 28.45 -31.55
N THR A 381 -22.53 29.23 -31.57
CA THR A 381 -22.54 30.56 -32.22
C THR A 381 -22.93 31.71 -31.32
N GLY A 382 -23.40 31.44 -30.10
CA GLY A 382 -23.91 32.44 -29.16
C GLY A 382 -25.34 32.93 -29.44
N GLU A 383 -26.01 32.47 -30.51
CA GLU A 383 -27.30 33.00 -30.96
C GLU A 383 -28.34 31.90 -31.28
N PRO A 384 -29.63 32.05 -30.89
CA PRO A 384 -30.21 33.18 -30.16
C PRO A 384 -30.07 33.05 -28.63
N GLN A 385 -29.61 34.09 -27.94
CA GLN A 385 -29.47 34.10 -26.47
C GLN A 385 -30.79 33.86 -25.72
N THR A 386 -31.92 34.22 -26.32
CA THR A 386 -33.27 34.05 -25.74
C THR A 386 -33.63 32.58 -25.46
N VAL A 387 -32.89 31.60 -26.00
CA VAL A 387 -33.17 30.18 -25.75
C VAL A 387 -32.96 29.81 -24.27
N LEU A 388 -31.98 30.42 -23.59
CA LEU A 388 -31.69 30.14 -22.17
C LEU A 388 -32.86 30.51 -21.24
N GLU A 389 -33.65 31.53 -21.60
CA GLU A 389 -34.83 31.93 -20.82
C GLU A 389 -35.95 30.88 -20.83
N THR A 390 -35.89 29.94 -21.78
CA THR A 390 -36.91 28.90 -21.97
C THR A 390 -36.48 27.51 -21.46
N VAL A 391 -35.23 27.38 -21.02
CA VAL A 391 -34.71 26.14 -20.41
C VAL A 391 -35.27 26.00 -19.00
N CYS A 392 -35.98 24.90 -18.75
CA CYS A 392 -36.48 24.53 -17.43
C CYS A 392 -35.54 23.54 -16.75
N GLU A 393 -35.66 23.39 -15.42
CA GLU A 393 -34.94 22.34 -14.70
C GLU A 393 -35.34 20.96 -15.24
N VAL A 394 -34.34 20.13 -15.53
CA VAL A 394 -34.49 18.74 -15.94
C VAL A 394 -33.68 17.85 -15.02
N ASP A 395 -34.13 16.62 -14.79
CA ASP A 395 -33.30 15.60 -14.15
C ASP A 395 -32.21 15.20 -15.14
N VAL A 396 -31.00 15.75 -14.95
CA VAL A 396 -29.89 15.64 -15.90
C VAL A 396 -29.46 14.19 -16.06
N LEU A 397 -29.38 13.46 -14.94
CA LEU A 397 -28.93 12.07 -14.93
C LEU A 397 -29.99 11.16 -15.59
N GLU A 398 -31.27 11.30 -15.24
CA GLU A 398 -32.33 10.48 -15.84
C GLU A 398 -32.51 10.80 -17.33
N LEU A 399 -32.41 12.07 -17.75
CA LEU A 399 -32.45 12.44 -19.16
C LEU A 399 -31.29 11.82 -19.94
N ALA A 400 -30.07 11.84 -19.36
CA ALA A 400 -28.90 11.21 -19.95
C ALA A 400 -29.08 9.69 -20.07
N LYS A 401 -29.57 9.00 -19.03
CA LYS A 401 -29.84 7.54 -19.08
C LYS A 401 -30.76 7.14 -20.24
N VAL A 402 -31.77 7.98 -20.54
CA VAL A 402 -32.76 7.66 -21.59
C VAL A 402 -32.25 8.00 -22.99
N HIS A 403 -31.48 9.07 -23.16
CA HIS A 403 -31.19 9.63 -24.49
C HIS A 403 -29.69 9.79 -24.83
N ALA A 404 -28.78 9.66 -23.86
CA ALA A 404 -27.34 9.83 -24.01
C ALA A 404 -26.57 8.92 -23.02
N SER A 405 -26.57 7.61 -23.28
CA SER A 405 -25.98 6.59 -22.40
C SER A 405 -24.53 6.89 -22.01
N ASP A 406 -23.69 7.28 -22.96
CA ASP A 406 -22.27 7.55 -22.72
C ASP A 406 -22.07 8.74 -21.76
N MET A 407 -22.93 9.77 -21.86
CA MET A 407 -22.95 10.89 -20.92
C MET A 407 -23.45 10.45 -19.54
N ALA A 408 -24.42 9.54 -19.47
CA ALA A 408 -24.94 9.02 -18.20
C ALA A 408 -23.87 8.23 -17.44
N GLU A 409 -23.13 7.37 -18.14
CA GLU A 409 -22.00 6.64 -17.58
C GLU A 409 -20.89 7.60 -17.11
N HIS A 410 -20.52 8.59 -17.92
CA HIS A 410 -19.56 9.62 -17.51
C HIS A 410 -20.01 10.39 -16.27
N LEU A 411 -21.29 10.76 -16.18
CA LEU A 411 -21.84 11.38 -14.97
C LEU A 411 -21.70 10.45 -13.76
N ILE A 412 -22.02 9.17 -13.90
CA ILE A 412 -21.91 8.19 -12.82
C ILE A 412 -20.45 8.03 -12.36
N ASP A 413 -19.49 8.04 -13.29
CA ASP A 413 -18.05 7.94 -13.01
C ASP A 413 -17.51 9.15 -12.22
N GLN A 414 -18.09 10.33 -12.41
CA GLN A 414 -17.64 11.58 -11.75
C GLN A 414 -18.41 11.90 -10.45
N LEU A 415 -19.57 11.28 -10.23
CA LEU A 415 -20.43 11.57 -9.08
C LEU A 415 -20.15 10.65 -7.91
N SER A 416 -20.22 11.20 -6.70
CA SER A 416 -20.25 10.40 -5.49
C SER A 416 -21.44 9.44 -5.45
N SER A 417 -21.24 8.22 -4.93
CA SER A 417 -22.28 7.19 -4.83
C SER A 417 -23.51 7.66 -4.02
N PHE A 418 -23.32 8.52 -3.02
CA PHE A 418 -24.39 9.01 -2.15
C PHE A 418 -25.17 10.22 -2.70
N GLU A 419 -24.72 10.87 -3.78
CA GLU A 419 -25.36 12.08 -4.34
C GLU A 419 -25.57 12.03 -5.86
N ARG A 420 -26.15 10.93 -6.37
CA ARG A 420 -26.47 10.76 -7.80
C ARG A 420 -27.75 11.49 -8.23
N ASN A 421 -27.77 12.81 -8.09
CA ASN A 421 -28.89 13.66 -8.49
C ASN A 421 -28.38 15.04 -8.99
N ASN A 422 -29.28 15.95 -9.33
CA ASN A 422 -28.91 17.30 -9.77
C ASN A 422 -28.09 18.09 -8.73
N GLN A 423 -28.17 17.78 -7.42
CA GLN A 423 -27.33 18.42 -6.41
C GLN A 423 -25.89 17.94 -6.54
N GLY A 424 -25.64 16.64 -6.57
CA GLY A 424 -24.28 16.13 -6.76
C GLY A 424 -23.66 16.58 -8.08
N ILE A 425 -24.46 16.70 -9.16
CA ILE A 425 -23.98 17.26 -10.44
C ILE A 425 -23.57 18.72 -10.31
N VAL A 426 -24.26 19.52 -9.49
CA VAL A 426 -23.88 20.91 -9.20
C VAL A 426 -22.58 20.95 -8.37
N GLU A 427 -22.39 19.99 -7.46
CA GLU A 427 -21.21 19.88 -6.61
C GLU A 427 -19.96 19.43 -7.39
N GLU A 428 -20.13 18.53 -8.36
CA GLU A 428 -19.05 17.93 -9.16
C GLU A 428 -19.02 18.43 -10.61
N LEU A 429 -19.67 19.57 -10.92
CA LEU A 429 -19.81 20.03 -12.32
C LEU A 429 -18.47 20.25 -13.02
N GLU A 430 -17.44 20.64 -12.27
CA GLU A 430 -16.09 20.83 -12.78
C GLU A 430 -15.51 19.51 -13.30
N SER A 431 -15.57 18.45 -12.49
CA SER A 431 -15.21 17.06 -12.83
C SER A 431 -16.02 16.54 -14.01
N VAL A 432 -17.35 16.76 -14.01
CA VAL A 432 -18.26 16.37 -15.09
C VAL A 432 -17.88 17.01 -16.43
N LEU A 433 -17.46 18.28 -16.43
CA LEU A 433 -17.11 19.02 -17.65
C LEU A 433 -15.61 19.01 -17.98
N SER A 434 -14.79 18.28 -17.24
CA SER A 434 -13.32 18.23 -17.42
C SER A 434 -12.91 17.86 -18.86
N LEU A 435 -13.55 16.86 -19.47
CA LEU A 435 -13.28 16.46 -20.86
C LEU A 435 -13.66 17.54 -21.87
N VAL A 436 -14.80 18.19 -21.67
CA VAL A 436 -15.27 19.30 -22.53
C VAL A 436 -14.34 20.51 -22.38
N ARG A 437 -13.86 20.76 -21.16
CA ARG A 437 -12.88 21.80 -20.85
C ARG A 437 -11.57 21.51 -21.58
N GLY A 438 -11.06 20.29 -21.50
CA GLY A 438 -9.86 19.84 -22.22
C GLY A 438 -9.97 20.09 -23.73
N ASP A 439 -11.07 19.66 -24.36
CA ASP A 439 -11.30 19.86 -25.80
C ASP A 439 -11.30 21.34 -26.24
N LEU A 440 -11.92 22.21 -25.43
CA LEU A 440 -12.17 23.59 -25.81
C LEU A 440 -11.04 24.54 -25.39
N LEU A 441 -10.36 24.26 -24.27
CA LEU A 441 -9.37 25.18 -23.70
C LEU A 441 -7.92 24.78 -23.96
N THR A 442 -7.63 23.53 -24.33
CA THR A 442 -6.25 23.13 -24.64
C THR A 442 -5.74 23.79 -25.91
N ASP A 443 -4.56 24.41 -25.84
CA ASP A 443 -3.88 24.94 -27.03
C ASP A 443 -3.21 23.82 -27.83
N HIS A 444 -3.82 23.46 -28.96
CA HIS A 444 -3.27 22.51 -29.91
C HIS A 444 -2.51 23.18 -31.07
N PHE A 445 -2.30 24.49 -31.02
CA PHE A 445 -1.87 25.30 -32.16
C PHE A 445 -0.49 25.95 -31.98
N SER A 446 0.08 25.99 -30.77
CA SER A 446 1.41 26.54 -30.54
C SER A 446 2.50 25.68 -31.18
N GLU A 447 3.33 26.29 -32.04
CA GLU A 447 4.56 25.68 -32.54
C GLU A 447 5.77 26.23 -31.77
N GLU A 448 6.69 25.36 -31.35
CA GLU A 448 7.96 25.77 -30.77
C GLU A 448 8.90 26.28 -31.87
N ALA A 449 9.34 27.52 -31.75
CA ALA A 449 10.25 28.16 -32.68
C ALA A 449 11.57 28.50 -31.99
N GLU A 450 12.67 28.00 -32.54
CA GLU A 450 14.02 28.32 -32.08
C GLU A 450 14.48 29.67 -32.65
N TYR A 451 14.89 30.57 -31.76
CA TYR A 451 15.45 31.86 -32.08
C TYR A 451 16.91 31.93 -31.61
N THR A 452 17.85 31.90 -32.55
CA THR A 452 19.26 32.10 -32.23
C THR A 452 19.58 33.58 -32.13
N GLN A 453 19.94 34.04 -30.94
CA GLN A 453 20.41 35.40 -30.71
C GLN A 453 21.83 35.62 -31.27
N PRO A 454 22.24 36.87 -31.56
CA PRO A 454 23.56 37.18 -32.13
C PRO A 454 24.77 36.74 -31.28
N ASN A 455 24.55 36.40 -30.00
CA ASN A 455 25.57 35.89 -29.07
C ASN A 455 25.69 34.35 -29.07
N GLY A 456 24.92 33.65 -29.91
CA GLY A 456 24.93 32.18 -30.00
C GLY A 456 23.93 31.46 -29.09
N MET A 457 23.13 32.19 -28.30
CA MET A 457 22.08 31.60 -27.46
C MET A 457 20.87 31.21 -28.32
N VAL A 458 20.44 29.95 -28.25
CA VAL A 458 19.21 29.47 -28.89
C VAL A 458 18.08 29.52 -27.86
N LEU A 459 17.02 30.26 -28.16
CA LEU A 459 15.80 30.35 -27.34
C LEU A 459 14.68 29.61 -28.04
N THR A 460 14.12 28.58 -27.43
CA THR A 460 12.90 27.95 -27.92
C THR A 460 11.71 28.74 -27.36
N LEU A 461 10.91 29.33 -28.25
CA LEU A 461 9.72 30.11 -27.90
C LEU A 461 8.50 29.45 -28.51
N ALA A 462 7.44 29.22 -27.74
CA ALA A 462 6.14 28.89 -28.31
C ALA A 462 5.59 30.12 -29.04
N VAL A 463 5.46 30.05 -30.38
CA VAL A 463 4.97 31.14 -31.22
C VAL A 463 3.60 30.77 -31.76
N ARG A 464 2.62 31.65 -31.51
CA ARG A 464 1.22 31.47 -31.95
C ARG A 464 0.84 32.56 -32.94
N ASN A 465 0.05 32.26 -33.96
CA ASN A 465 -0.44 33.28 -34.89
C ASN A 465 -1.72 33.99 -34.37
N ASP A 466 -1.99 35.19 -34.87
CA ASP A 466 -3.14 35.99 -34.44
C ASP A 466 -4.51 35.35 -34.76
N ALA A 467 -4.58 34.47 -35.76
CA ALA A 467 -5.81 33.78 -36.13
C ALA A 467 -6.16 32.65 -35.13
N GLU A 468 -5.16 31.97 -34.60
CA GLU A 468 -5.26 30.93 -33.56
C GLU A 468 -5.64 31.50 -32.21
N ASN A 469 -5.13 32.70 -31.87
CA ASN A 469 -5.56 33.43 -30.66
C ASN A 469 -7.07 33.72 -30.66
N ASN A 470 -7.62 34.19 -31.80
CA ASN A 470 -9.05 34.43 -31.93
C ASN A 470 -9.88 33.12 -31.84
N LEU A 471 -9.33 32.01 -32.34
CA LEU A 471 -9.99 30.71 -32.27
C LEU A 471 -10.05 30.17 -30.83
N LEU A 472 -8.95 30.28 -30.06
CA LEU A 472 -8.92 29.90 -28.65
C LEU A 472 -9.88 30.74 -27.82
N GLN A 473 -9.94 32.05 -28.08
CA GLN A 473 -10.92 32.93 -27.43
C GLN A 473 -12.37 32.53 -27.76
N ALA A 474 -12.66 32.18 -29.02
CA ALA A 474 -13.98 31.72 -29.43
C ALA A 474 -14.37 30.38 -28.75
N ARG A 475 -13.41 29.46 -28.56
CA ARG A 475 -13.61 28.19 -27.84
C ARG A 475 -13.78 28.39 -26.34
N ALA A 476 -13.04 29.32 -25.74
CA ALA A 476 -13.24 29.72 -24.34
C ALA A 476 -14.65 30.25 -24.10
N GLU A 477 -15.17 31.09 -25.01
CA GLU A 477 -16.56 31.53 -24.96
C GLU A 477 -17.56 30.38 -25.19
N GLN A 478 -17.23 29.41 -26.05
CA GLN A 478 -18.05 28.22 -26.27
C GLN A 478 -18.20 27.38 -25.00
N TYR A 479 -17.11 27.19 -24.24
CA TYR A 479 -17.14 26.48 -22.96
C TYR A 479 -18.04 27.20 -21.95
N LEU A 480 -17.95 28.53 -21.84
CA LEU A 480 -18.86 29.31 -20.98
C LEU A 480 -20.34 29.14 -21.37
N ARG A 481 -20.64 28.99 -22.66
CA ARG A 481 -22.01 28.72 -23.13
C ARG A 481 -22.50 27.32 -22.80
N VAL A 482 -21.62 26.32 -22.75
CA VAL A 482 -21.95 24.99 -22.20
C VAL A 482 -22.39 25.11 -20.75
N ILE A 483 -21.62 25.86 -19.95
CA ILE A 483 -21.93 26.07 -18.52
C ILE A 483 -23.26 26.81 -18.35
N ASP A 484 -23.59 27.78 -19.20
CA ASP A 484 -24.88 28.46 -19.17
C ASP A 484 -26.06 27.48 -19.36
N VAL A 485 -25.92 26.52 -20.28
CA VAL A 485 -26.94 25.49 -20.50
C VAL A 485 -27.11 24.62 -19.26
N PHE A 486 -26.02 24.17 -18.62
CA PHE A 486 -26.08 23.39 -17.38
C PHE A 486 -26.65 24.20 -16.20
N TYR A 487 -26.24 25.47 -16.04
CA TYR A 487 -26.77 26.34 -14.99
C TYR A 487 -28.30 26.42 -15.06
N HIS A 488 -28.85 26.59 -16.26
CA HIS A 488 -30.31 26.64 -16.43
C HIS A 488 -30.97 25.26 -16.30
N ALA A 489 -30.38 24.20 -16.87
CA ALA A 489 -30.89 22.84 -16.79
C ALA A 489 -30.91 22.27 -15.36
N LEU A 490 -30.01 22.73 -14.49
CA LEU A 490 -29.92 22.37 -13.08
C LEU A 490 -30.75 23.28 -12.16
N GLY A 491 -31.62 24.13 -12.74
CA GLY A 491 -32.54 24.98 -11.98
C GLY A 491 -31.93 26.26 -11.42
N LYS A 492 -30.84 26.77 -12.02
CA LYS A 492 -30.13 28.01 -11.63
C LYS A 492 -29.62 27.98 -10.19
N ARG A 493 -29.13 26.82 -9.78
CA ARG A 493 -28.43 26.62 -8.50
C ARG A 493 -27.02 27.19 -8.62
N GLU A 494 -26.54 27.81 -7.54
CA GLU A 494 -25.18 28.31 -7.47
C GLU A 494 -24.21 27.12 -7.48
N PHE A 495 -23.17 27.19 -8.31
CA PHE A 495 -22.16 26.13 -8.36
C PHE A 495 -21.26 26.12 -7.13
N CYS A 496 -20.63 24.98 -6.89
CA CYS A 496 -19.69 24.83 -5.79
C CYS A 496 -18.45 25.74 -5.95
N LYS A 497 -17.66 25.82 -4.87
CA LYS A 497 -16.40 26.60 -4.85
C LYS A 497 -15.39 26.14 -5.90
N TYR A 498 -15.37 24.86 -6.27
CA TYR A 498 -14.41 24.30 -7.23
C TYR A 498 -14.71 24.76 -8.65
N MET A 499 -15.99 24.73 -9.05
CA MET A 499 -16.42 25.27 -10.34
C MET A 499 -16.25 26.79 -10.42
N MET A 500 -16.49 27.52 -9.32
CA MET A 500 -16.18 28.95 -9.27
C MET A 500 -14.69 29.23 -9.44
N ALA A 501 -13.82 28.46 -8.77
CA ALA A 501 -12.37 28.58 -8.88
C ALA A 501 -11.89 28.29 -10.30
N SER A 502 -12.36 27.19 -10.93
CA SER A 502 -11.96 26.80 -12.29
C SER A 502 -12.30 27.82 -13.39
N LEU A 503 -13.23 28.75 -13.12
CA LEU A 503 -13.61 29.83 -14.04
C LEU A 503 -12.97 31.18 -13.70
N THR A 504 -12.57 31.40 -12.45
CA THR A 504 -12.19 32.75 -11.96
C THR A 504 -10.77 32.86 -11.39
N GLU A 505 -10.05 31.74 -11.27
CA GLU A 505 -8.71 31.64 -10.69
C GLU A 505 -7.73 30.98 -11.67
N GLY A 506 -6.43 31.28 -11.55
CA GLY A 506 -5.35 30.77 -12.41
C GLY A 506 -4.95 31.69 -13.58
N ASP A 507 -3.84 31.35 -14.24
CA ASP A 507 -3.26 32.14 -15.35
C ASP A 507 -4.18 32.22 -16.59
N GLU A 508 -5.18 31.32 -16.69
CA GLU A 508 -6.18 31.24 -17.77
C GLU A 508 -7.62 31.45 -17.28
N ALA A 509 -7.84 32.32 -16.29
CA ALA A 509 -9.19 32.62 -15.79
C ALA A 509 -10.13 33.12 -16.90
N LEU A 510 -11.28 32.45 -17.08
CA LEU A 510 -12.25 32.76 -18.14
C LEU A 510 -13.16 33.96 -17.80
N LEU A 511 -13.38 34.20 -16.51
CA LEU A 511 -14.25 35.25 -16.01
C LEU A 511 -13.61 35.96 -14.83
N SER A 512 -13.88 37.26 -14.71
CA SER A 512 -13.71 37.93 -13.41
C SER A 512 -14.76 37.41 -12.42
N ARG A 513 -14.47 37.43 -11.12
CA ARG A 513 -15.48 37.06 -10.10
C ARG A 513 -16.74 37.91 -10.16
N GLU A 514 -16.63 39.18 -10.52
CA GLU A 514 -17.79 40.06 -10.74
C GLU A 514 -18.66 39.54 -11.90
N ALA A 515 -18.04 39.11 -13.00
CA ALA A 515 -18.74 38.52 -14.14
C ALA A 515 -19.33 37.14 -13.80
N TYR A 516 -18.66 36.33 -12.99
CA TYR A 516 -19.19 35.06 -12.49
C TYR A 516 -20.46 35.28 -11.66
N TYR A 517 -20.44 36.17 -10.66
CA TYR A 517 -21.62 36.44 -9.83
C TYR A 517 -22.78 36.99 -10.66
N GLN A 518 -22.52 37.84 -11.64
CA GLN A 518 -23.55 38.34 -12.55
C GLN A 518 -24.18 37.22 -13.39
N ARG A 519 -23.41 36.18 -13.73
CA ARG A 519 -23.82 35.13 -14.68
C ARG A 519 -24.44 33.90 -14.00
N TYR A 520 -23.90 33.46 -12.86
CA TYR A 520 -24.25 32.18 -12.23
C TYR A 520 -24.80 32.31 -10.81
N THR A 521 -25.21 33.51 -10.39
CA THR A 521 -25.93 33.70 -9.13
C THR A 521 -27.19 34.54 -9.30
N GLN A 522 -28.11 34.45 -8.34
CA GLN A 522 -29.36 35.22 -8.33
C GLN A 522 -29.27 36.49 -7.45
N LEU A 523 -28.05 36.95 -7.16
CA LEU A 523 -27.81 38.12 -6.32
C LEU A 523 -28.24 39.43 -7.01
N SER A 524 -28.74 40.40 -6.24
CA SER A 524 -29.05 41.73 -6.78
C SER A 524 -27.76 42.50 -7.13
N VAL A 525 -27.81 43.53 -7.98
CA VAL A 525 -26.61 44.29 -8.39
C VAL A 525 -25.85 44.93 -7.21
N SER A 526 -26.55 45.32 -6.13
CA SER A 526 -25.91 45.78 -4.89
C SER A 526 -25.25 44.64 -4.13
N ASP A 527 -25.88 43.46 -4.12
CA ASP A 527 -25.36 42.27 -3.45
C ASP A 527 -24.21 41.64 -4.24
N ILE A 528 -24.15 41.81 -5.57
CA ILE A 528 -23.04 41.39 -6.42
C ILE A 528 -21.79 42.22 -6.11
N LYS A 529 -21.91 43.55 -5.96
CA LYS A 529 -20.77 44.37 -5.54
C LYS A 529 -20.31 44.01 -4.13
N SER A 530 -21.25 43.81 -3.21
CA SER A 530 -20.94 43.33 -1.86
C SER A 530 -20.33 41.91 -1.88
N ALA A 531 -20.78 41.03 -2.78
CA ALA A 531 -20.28 39.66 -2.91
C ALA A 531 -18.91 39.62 -3.57
N ALA A 532 -18.63 40.49 -4.55
CA ALA A 532 -17.32 40.68 -5.15
C ALA A 532 -16.31 41.33 -4.19
N GLU A 533 -16.76 42.30 -3.38
CA GLU A 533 -15.97 42.83 -2.26
C GLU A 533 -15.73 41.76 -1.19
N ASN A 534 -16.76 40.99 -0.82
CA ASN A 534 -16.62 39.80 0.02
C ASN A 534 -15.72 38.74 -0.62
N ALA A 535 -15.67 38.64 -1.95
CA ALA A 535 -14.81 37.70 -2.66
C ALA A 535 -13.35 38.16 -2.69
N LYS A 536 -13.09 39.47 -2.80
CA LYS A 536 -11.76 40.06 -2.56
C LYS A 536 -11.33 39.87 -1.11
N ALA A 537 -12.25 40.04 -0.17
CA ALA A 537 -12.02 39.69 1.24
C ALA A 537 -11.76 38.19 1.42
N LYS A 538 -12.50 37.31 0.71
CA LYS A 538 -12.25 35.86 0.67
C LYS A 538 -10.93 35.51 0.00
N ASN A 539 -10.44 36.24 -1.01
CA ASN A 539 -9.09 36.04 -1.57
C ASN A 539 -8.01 36.43 -0.59
N THR A 540 -8.21 37.54 0.11
CA THR A 540 -7.33 37.96 1.20
C THR A 540 -7.33 36.88 2.31
N GLN A 541 -8.50 36.36 2.67
CA GLN A 541 -8.63 35.23 3.60
C GLN A 541 -8.04 33.93 3.05
N SER A 542 -8.11 33.68 1.74
CA SER A 542 -7.52 32.50 1.10
C SER A 542 -6.00 32.59 1.14
N ILE A 543 -5.42 33.75 0.83
CA ILE A 543 -3.98 34.00 1.00
C ILE A 543 -3.58 33.77 2.45
N PHE A 544 -4.33 34.31 3.42
CA PHE A 544 -4.06 34.00 4.83
C PHE A 544 -4.15 32.51 5.10
N ARG A 545 -5.19 31.82 4.62
CA ARG A 545 -5.35 30.38 4.78
C ARG A 545 -4.18 29.60 4.20
N HIS A 546 -3.74 29.87 2.97
CA HIS A 546 -2.58 29.21 2.36
C HIS A 546 -1.31 29.42 3.20
N PHE A 547 -1.12 30.63 3.72
CA PHE A 547 0.02 30.92 4.59
C PHE A 547 -0.10 30.28 5.97
N THR A 548 -1.30 30.16 6.56
CA THR A 548 -1.49 29.61 7.92
C THR A 548 -1.80 28.11 7.96
N ASN A 549 -2.11 27.49 6.82
CA ASN A 549 -2.43 26.06 6.73
C ASN A 549 -1.15 25.23 6.85
N GLN A 550 -1.03 24.44 7.92
CA GLN A 550 0.16 23.66 8.23
C GLN A 550 0.41 22.51 7.24
N ASP A 551 -0.63 22.07 6.53
CA ASP A 551 -0.55 21.01 5.52
C ASP A 551 -0.21 21.51 4.11
N GLU A 552 -0.10 22.84 3.94
CA GLU A 552 0.14 23.46 2.65
C GLU A 552 1.54 24.06 2.54
N LEU A 553 2.30 23.58 1.54
CA LEU A 553 3.62 24.09 1.19
C LEU A 553 3.50 25.38 0.38
N LEU A 554 4.31 26.38 0.72
CA LEU A 554 4.38 27.64 -0.03
C LEU A 554 5.21 27.45 -1.30
N CYS A 555 4.58 27.67 -2.46
CA CYS A 555 5.22 27.70 -3.77
C CYS A 555 4.95 29.03 -4.50
N ARG A 556 5.49 29.17 -5.72
CA ARG A 556 5.48 30.42 -6.48
C ARG A 556 4.07 30.94 -6.74
N LYS A 557 3.09 30.05 -6.97
CA LYS A 557 1.68 30.43 -7.19
C LYS A 557 1.12 31.25 -6.00
N HIS A 558 1.47 30.89 -4.77
CA HIS A 558 1.04 31.61 -3.57
C HIS A 558 1.70 33.00 -3.50
N LEU A 559 2.98 33.11 -3.86
CA LEU A 559 3.69 34.38 -3.89
C LEU A 559 3.20 35.30 -5.02
N LYS A 560 2.83 34.74 -6.19
CA LYS A 560 2.17 35.46 -7.29
C LYS A 560 0.83 36.05 -6.81
N LEU A 561 -0.03 35.25 -6.17
CA LEU A 561 -1.29 35.72 -5.59
C LEU A 561 -1.11 36.87 -4.57
N VAL A 562 -0.09 36.79 -3.70
CA VAL A 562 0.26 37.89 -2.79
C VAL A 562 0.62 39.14 -3.58
N ASN A 563 1.48 39.04 -4.60
CA ASN A 563 1.86 40.18 -5.41
C ASN A 563 0.66 40.80 -6.15
N GLU A 564 -0.22 39.99 -6.71
CA GLU A 564 -1.39 40.45 -7.45
C GLU A 564 -2.44 41.11 -6.57
N HIS A 565 -2.71 40.55 -5.38
CA HIS A 565 -3.82 41.01 -4.53
C HIS A 565 -3.39 41.96 -3.39
N PHE A 566 -2.26 41.72 -2.74
CA PHE A 566 -1.81 42.59 -1.64
C PHE A 566 -1.05 43.79 -2.18
N ARG A 567 -0.14 43.61 -3.16
CA ARG A 567 0.63 44.76 -3.67
C ARG A 567 -0.17 45.69 -4.57
N SER A 568 -1.27 45.23 -5.19
CA SER A 568 -2.22 46.11 -5.90
C SER A 568 -3.00 47.04 -4.95
N SER A 569 -3.08 46.71 -3.65
CA SER A 569 -3.70 47.55 -2.61
C SER A 569 -2.83 47.60 -1.36
N ARG A 570 -1.91 48.58 -1.33
CA ARG A 570 -0.89 48.73 -0.29
C ARG A 570 -1.43 48.70 1.15
N ALA A 571 -2.65 49.18 1.38
CA ALA A 571 -3.30 49.15 2.70
C ALA A 571 -3.49 47.74 3.29
N LEU A 572 -3.70 46.72 2.43
CA LEU A 572 -3.87 45.32 2.84
C LEU A 572 -2.59 44.71 3.42
N CYS A 573 -1.42 45.26 3.06
CA CYS A 573 -0.15 44.84 3.64
C CYS A 573 0.04 45.30 5.10
N HIS A 574 -0.85 46.13 5.66
CA HIS A 574 -0.71 46.59 7.03
C HIS A 574 -1.15 45.51 8.04
N PRO A 575 -0.28 45.07 8.97
CA PRO A 575 -0.59 43.97 9.90
C PRO A 575 -1.80 44.18 10.83
N LYS A 576 -2.30 45.41 10.99
CA LYS A 576 -3.53 45.69 11.74
C LYS A 576 -4.78 45.10 11.10
N GLN A 577 -4.72 44.78 9.81
CA GLN A 577 -5.82 44.22 9.04
C GLN A 577 -5.77 42.69 8.98
N TRP A 578 -4.74 42.07 9.57
CA TRP A 578 -4.51 40.63 9.50
C TRP A 578 -5.19 39.89 10.66
N PRO A 579 -5.47 38.59 10.51
CA PRO A 579 -6.07 37.77 11.57
C PRO A 579 -5.10 37.56 12.75
N GLN A 580 -5.50 36.74 13.72
CA GLN A 580 -4.68 36.42 14.89
C GLN A 580 -3.28 35.94 14.47
N LEU A 581 -2.28 36.28 15.28
CA LEU A 581 -0.89 35.90 15.08
C LEU A 581 -0.75 34.41 14.74
N ASP A 582 -0.08 34.14 13.62
CA ASP A 582 0.27 32.81 13.14
C ASP A 582 1.65 32.86 12.44
N MET A 583 2.36 31.73 12.42
CA MET A 583 3.67 31.61 11.78
C MET A 583 3.63 31.90 10.27
N GLY A 584 2.52 31.56 9.61
CA GLY A 584 2.25 31.93 8.23
C GLY A 584 2.25 33.45 8.00
N LEU A 585 1.64 34.21 8.91
CA LEU A 585 1.57 35.67 8.80
C LEU A 585 2.91 36.34 9.09
N ILE A 586 3.72 35.77 9.98
CA ILE A 586 5.13 36.17 10.19
C ILE A 586 5.93 35.98 8.90
N THR A 587 5.72 34.85 8.21
CA THR A 587 6.36 34.54 6.93
C THR A 587 5.92 35.53 5.85
N LEU A 588 4.62 35.84 5.77
CA LEU A 588 4.05 36.84 4.86
C LEU A 588 4.63 38.24 5.10
N ALA A 589 4.76 38.67 6.36
CA ALA A 589 5.41 39.95 6.70
C ALA A 589 6.87 39.99 6.24
N SER A 590 7.60 38.89 6.45
CA SER A 590 8.99 38.77 6.04
C SER A 590 9.15 38.86 4.52
N TYR A 591 8.26 38.21 3.77
CA TYR A 591 8.20 38.32 2.31
C TYR A 591 7.91 39.75 1.84
N HIS A 592 6.93 40.43 2.46
CA HIS A 592 6.61 41.82 2.13
C HIS A 592 7.80 42.76 2.36
N LEU A 593 8.48 42.64 3.50
CA LEU A 593 9.67 43.45 3.81
C LEU A 593 10.82 43.19 2.83
N HIS A 594 11.08 41.92 2.50
CA HIS A 594 12.10 41.56 1.54
C HIS A 594 11.83 42.15 0.15
N SER A 595 10.59 42.03 -0.32
CA SER A 595 10.22 42.56 -1.62
C SER A 595 10.10 44.10 -1.62
N ASP A 596 9.73 44.73 -0.50
CA ASP A 596 9.81 46.19 -0.33
C ASP A 596 11.26 46.68 -0.43
N TYR A 597 12.22 45.99 0.17
CA TYR A 597 13.65 46.31 0.06
C TYR A 597 14.15 46.21 -1.38
N ASN A 598 13.80 45.13 -2.09
CA ASN A 598 14.17 44.92 -3.49
C ASN A 598 13.52 45.94 -4.44
N GLN A 599 12.34 46.48 -4.07
CA GLN A 599 11.63 47.52 -4.83
C GLN A 599 11.95 48.95 -4.35
N HIS A 600 12.83 49.10 -3.35
CA HIS A 600 13.19 50.37 -2.73
C HIS A 600 11.99 51.16 -2.15
N ILE A 601 11.04 50.45 -1.52
CA ILE A 601 9.86 50.99 -0.84
C ILE A 601 10.12 51.07 0.67
N GLY A 602 9.88 52.23 1.27
CA GLY A 602 10.04 52.47 2.70
C GLY A 602 8.98 53.42 3.23
N ASP A 603 7.75 52.93 3.36
CA ASP A 603 6.58 53.69 3.82
C ASP A 603 6.17 53.30 5.26
N ASP A 604 5.10 53.92 5.75
CA ASP A 604 4.51 53.70 7.07
C ASP A 604 4.14 52.21 7.28
N ILE A 605 3.84 51.49 6.20
CA ILE A 605 3.47 50.08 6.22
C ILE A 605 4.72 49.20 6.33
N THR A 606 5.81 49.54 5.63
CA THR A 606 7.12 48.90 5.82
C THR A 606 7.57 49.01 7.28
N GLU A 607 7.40 50.18 7.92
CA GLU A 607 7.68 50.36 9.35
C GLU A 607 6.75 49.50 10.22
N ALA A 608 5.45 49.47 9.92
CA ALA A 608 4.48 48.65 10.65
C ALA A 608 4.77 47.14 10.54
N LEU A 609 5.25 46.67 9.40
CA LEU A 609 5.66 45.27 9.18
C LEU A 609 6.90 44.92 10.02
N ALA A 610 7.90 45.80 10.06
CA ALA A 610 9.08 45.61 10.89
C ALA A 610 8.75 45.59 12.39
N ASN A 611 7.86 46.49 12.84
CA ASN A 611 7.38 46.51 14.21
C ASN A 611 6.58 45.24 14.55
N TYR A 612 5.71 44.78 13.65
CA TYR A 612 4.95 43.54 13.83
C TYR A 612 5.86 42.32 14.06
N LEU A 613 6.98 42.20 13.34
CA LEU A 613 7.93 41.11 13.57
C LEU A 613 8.65 41.22 14.92
N ASN A 614 8.99 42.44 15.36
CA ASN A 614 9.64 42.68 16.65
C ASN A 614 8.70 42.37 17.83
N ASP A 615 7.44 42.82 17.74
CA ASP A 615 6.46 42.73 18.83
C ASP A 615 5.98 41.29 19.09
N ASN A 616 6.07 40.40 18.09
CA ASN A 616 5.54 39.03 18.17
C ASN A 616 6.59 37.95 18.52
N HIS A 617 7.80 38.34 18.97
CA HIS A 617 8.82 37.42 19.49
C HIS A 617 9.12 36.18 18.61
N ILE A 618 9.24 36.36 17.29
CA ILE A 618 9.36 35.27 16.30
C ILE A 618 10.44 34.22 16.60
N TRP A 619 11.55 34.64 17.22
CA TRP A 619 12.67 33.75 17.56
C TRP A 619 12.37 32.84 18.75
N GLN A 620 11.51 33.31 19.67
CA GLN A 620 11.02 32.48 20.76
C GLN A 620 10.08 31.39 20.25
N LEU A 621 9.21 31.73 19.28
CA LEU A 621 8.34 30.76 18.62
C LEU A 621 9.16 29.70 17.87
N ALA A 622 10.21 30.11 17.13
CA ALA A 622 11.12 29.19 16.46
C ALA A 622 11.79 28.21 17.43
N ALA A 623 12.33 28.73 18.54
CA ALA A 623 12.97 27.91 19.56
C ALA A 623 11.99 26.92 20.21
N GLN A 624 10.80 27.38 20.57
CA GLN A 624 9.75 26.52 21.14
C GLN A 624 9.36 25.39 20.21
N HIS A 625 9.24 25.68 18.92
CA HIS A 625 8.90 24.67 17.91
C HIS A 625 10.01 23.63 17.74
N ILE A 626 11.28 24.04 17.70
CA ILE A 626 12.43 23.11 17.71
C ILE A 626 12.40 22.22 18.97
N ILE A 627 12.14 22.80 20.14
CA ILE A 627 12.07 22.09 21.42
C ILE A 627 10.87 21.13 21.49
N GLN A 628 9.74 21.46 20.86
CA GLN A 628 8.59 20.56 20.76
C GLN A 628 8.94 19.27 20.01
N LYS A 629 9.88 19.35 19.05
CA LYS A 629 10.36 18.21 18.28
C LYS A 629 11.60 17.53 18.91
N CYS A 630 11.85 17.74 20.20
CA CYS A 630 12.92 17.08 20.95
C CYS A 630 12.38 16.20 22.09
N HIS A 631 13.09 15.11 22.41
CA HIS A 631 12.90 14.34 23.64
C HIS A 631 13.12 15.20 24.88
N LYS A 632 12.19 15.17 25.84
CA LYS A 632 12.31 15.88 27.13
C LYS A 632 12.38 14.88 28.27
N LYS A 633 13.10 15.26 29.33
CA LYS A 633 13.06 14.50 30.58
C LYS A 633 11.63 14.49 31.11
N SER A 634 11.22 13.37 31.72
CA SER A 634 9.88 13.16 32.27
C SER A 634 8.69 13.15 31.29
N ASP A 635 8.92 12.94 29.99
CA ASP A 635 7.84 12.61 29.06
C ASP A 635 7.23 11.23 29.39
N HIS A 636 5.90 11.08 29.22
CA HIS A 636 5.11 9.93 29.70
C HIS A 636 5.54 8.56 29.13
N TYR A 637 6.32 8.56 28.04
CA TYR A 637 6.76 7.38 27.29
C TYR A 637 8.28 7.14 27.33
N ASN A 638 9.01 7.71 28.32
CA ASN A 638 10.48 7.58 28.41
C ASN A 638 10.92 6.93 29.75
N PRO A 639 11.01 5.59 29.83
CA PRO A 639 11.34 4.87 31.06
C PRO A 639 12.76 5.14 31.59
N ASP A 640 13.69 5.57 30.73
CA ASP A 640 15.10 5.81 31.08
C ASP A 640 15.41 7.25 31.53
N ASN A 641 14.39 8.13 31.57
CA ASN A 641 14.53 9.55 31.91
C ASN A 641 15.60 10.30 31.08
N LEU A 642 15.74 9.90 29.82
CA LEU A 642 16.60 10.52 28.81
C LEU A 642 15.91 11.79 28.25
N GLY A 643 16.65 12.74 27.65
CA GLY A 643 16.05 13.97 27.09
C GLY A 643 16.65 15.29 27.60
N LEU A 644 16.14 16.40 27.07
CA LEU A 644 16.47 17.76 27.50
C LEU A 644 15.94 18.07 28.91
N SER A 645 16.78 18.67 29.75
CA SER A 645 16.37 19.25 31.05
C SER A 645 15.85 20.68 30.91
N GLU A 646 15.12 21.18 31.91
CA GLU A 646 14.61 22.57 31.92
C GLU A 646 15.71 23.64 31.74
N ALA A 647 16.90 23.39 32.31
CA ALA A 647 18.05 24.27 32.14
C ALA A 647 18.55 24.28 30.68
N GLN A 648 18.57 23.12 30.02
CA GLN A 648 18.94 23.01 28.61
C GLN A 648 17.87 23.60 27.68
N ILE A 649 16.59 23.48 28.03
CA ILE A 649 15.48 24.13 27.30
C ILE A 649 15.62 25.66 27.36
N THR A 650 15.90 26.21 28.54
CA THR A 650 16.14 27.64 28.73
C THR A 650 17.35 28.10 27.90
N TRP A 651 18.42 27.31 27.92
CA TRP A 651 19.62 27.57 27.14
C TRP A 651 19.36 27.62 25.63
N ILE A 652 18.60 26.68 25.08
CA ILE A 652 18.21 26.68 23.65
C ILE A 652 17.39 27.93 23.30
N CYS A 653 16.42 28.29 24.15
CA CYS A 653 15.63 29.51 23.97
C CYS A 653 16.50 30.78 23.97
N ASP A 654 17.46 30.87 24.89
CA ASP A 654 18.37 32.01 25.00
C ASP A 654 19.25 32.14 23.74
N TYR A 655 19.72 31.03 23.16
CA TYR A 655 20.53 31.06 21.94
C TYR A 655 19.82 31.76 20.78
N PHE A 656 18.51 31.55 20.59
CA PHE A 656 17.77 32.18 19.48
C PHE A 656 17.26 33.58 19.82
N THR A 657 17.02 33.90 21.10
CA THR A 657 16.35 35.14 21.51
C THR A 657 17.28 36.25 22.01
N ALA A 658 18.41 35.91 22.62
CA ALA A 658 19.35 36.89 23.18
C ALA A 658 20.05 37.70 22.08
N ASP A 659 20.41 38.96 22.34
CA ASP A 659 21.14 39.77 21.36
C ASP A 659 22.58 39.29 21.14
N THR A 660 23.20 38.74 22.19
CA THR A 660 24.53 38.11 22.17
C THR A 660 24.49 36.82 22.99
N PRO A 661 24.33 35.64 22.36
CA PRO A 661 24.34 34.37 23.07
C PRO A 661 25.78 34.06 23.53
N GLN A 662 25.92 33.34 24.65
CA GLN A 662 27.25 32.98 25.18
C GLN A 662 27.92 31.84 24.41
N ASP A 663 27.13 30.95 23.82
CA ASP A 663 27.59 29.73 23.18
C ASP A 663 27.57 29.82 21.65
N ASP A 664 28.41 29.02 21.01
CA ASP A 664 28.50 28.92 19.56
C ASP A 664 27.52 27.88 18.97
N LEU A 665 27.38 27.90 17.65
CA LEU A 665 26.49 26.98 16.92
C LEU A 665 26.84 25.50 17.18
N SER A 666 28.14 25.17 17.30
CA SER A 666 28.59 23.80 17.54
C SER A 666 28.11 23.27 18.89
N SER A 667 28.16 24.09 19.93
CA SER A 667 27.66 23.74 21.27
C SER A 667 26.14 23.51 21.27
N LEU A 668 25.39 24.33 20.53
CA LEU A 668 23.94 24.15 20.38
C LEU A 668 23.59 22.87 19.61
N LEU A 669 24.25 22.59 18.48
CA LEU A 669 24.00 21.38 17.69
C LEU A 669 24.29 20.11 18.50
N ALA A 670 25.40 20.07 19.23
CA ALA A 670 25.75 18.95 20.09
C ALA A 670 24.70 18.68 21.19
N LEU A 671 24.00 19.74 21.64
CA LEU A 671 22.90 19.62 22.59
C LEU A 671 21.59 19.15 21.94
N VAL A 672 21.21 19.75 20.81
CA VAL A 672 19.88 19.59 20.21
C VAL A 672 19.80 18.34 19.33
N GLN A 673 20.81 18.09 18.50
CA GLN A 673 20.78 17.05 17.47
C GLN A 673 20.49 15.63 18.01
N PRO A 674 21.08 15.18 19.14
CA PRO A 674 20.79 13.87 19.70
C PRO A 674 19.38 13.74 20.29
N GLN A 675 18.70 14.87 20.52
CA GLN A 675 17.39 14.92 21.16
C GLN A 675 16.25 15.09 20.15
N LEU A 676 16.53 15.52 18.92
CA LEU A 676 15.52 15.71 17.89
C LEU A 676 14.90 14.38 17.47
N TYR A 677 13.56 14.35 17.34
CA TYR A 677 12.86 13.22 16.76
C TYR A 677 13.28 13.03 15.30
N ARG A 678 13.83 11.85 15.04
CA ARG A 678 14.22 11.42 13.71
C ARG A 678 13.00 10.88 12.96
N ASP A 679 12.88 11.23 11.68
CA ASP A 679 11.89 10.73 10.73
C ASP A 679 12.58 9.78 9.74
N GLU A 680 13.33 8.83 10.30
CA GLU A 680 13.97 7.76 9.55
C GLU A 680 13.02 6.58 9.38
N CYS A 681 13.27 5.74 8.39
CA CYS A 681 12.47 4.53 8.22
C CYS A 681 12.89 3.50 9.27
N CYS A 682 11.91 2.92 9.96
CA CYS A 682 12.16 2.01 11.09
C CYS A 682 11.56 0.64 10.80
N ARG A 683 12.31 -0.43 11.07
CA ARG A 683 11.80 -1.82 11.11
C ARG A 683 12.27 -2.51 12.38
N GLY A 684 11.38 -2.61 13.37
CA GLY A 684 11.79 -2.98 14.72
C GLY A 684 12.83 -1.98 15.23
N ASP A 685 13.99 -2.47 15.64
CA ASP A 685 15.11 -1.67 16.14
C ASP A 685 16.07 -1.16 15.04
N LEU A 686 15.84 -1.54 13.78
CA LEU A 686 16.65 -1.09 12.64
C LEU A 686 16.19 0.28 12.15
N TYR A 687 17.08 1.27 12.20
CA TYR A 687 16.87 2.62 11.67
C TYR A 687 17.64 2.84 10.38
N LEU A 688 16.93 3.18 9.30
CA LEU A 688 17.49 3.35 7.96
C LEU A 688 17.32 4.80 7.52
N ASN A 689 18.43 5.39 7.03
CA ASN A 689 18.44 6.78 6.60
C ASN A 689 17.50 6.99 5.41
N LYS A 690 16.59 7.96 5.53
CA LYS A 690 15.70 8.39 4.45
C LYS A 690 16.41 9.30 3.43
N PHE A 691 17.40 10.07 3.89
CA PHE A 691 18.26 10.90 3.03
C PHE A 691 19.68 10.33 2.95
N SER A 692 20.51 10.58 3.96
CA SER A 692 21.91 10.12 3.96
C SER A 692 22.51 10.02 5.35
N GLU A 693 23.67 9.37 5.47
CA GLU A 693 24.49 9.37 6.69
C GLU A 693 24.94 10.75 7.17
N LYS A 694 25.09 11.71 6.26
CA LYS A 694 25.49 13.09 6.60
C LYS A 694 24.32 13.98 6.91
N GLN A 695 23.11 13.60 6.52
CA GLN A 695 21.89 14.34 6.78
C GLN A 695 20.76 13.40 7.22
N SER A 696 20.57 13.28 8.52
CA SER A 696 19.40 12.59 9.06
C SER A 696 18.10 13.31 8.68
N SER A 697 17.03 12.53 8.57
CA SER A 697 15.67 13.04 8.46
C SER A 697 15.14 13.38 9.85
N TYR A 698 14.59 14.58 10.03
CA TYR A 698 14.01 15.02 11.29
C TYR A 698 12.54 15.34 11.10
N GLN A 699 11.71 14.98 12.09
CA GLN A 699 10.29 15.35 12.10
C GLN A 699 10.09 16.86 12.05
N LEU A 700 11.08 17.63 12.52
CA LEU A 700 11.12 19.09 12.39
C LEU A 700 10.92 19.58 10.95
N PHE A 701 11.37 18.82 9.95
CA PHE A 701 11.28 19.21 8.55
C PHE A 701 10.29 18.35 7.75
N LYS A 702 9.33 17.69 8.40
CA LYS A 702 8.31 16.87 7.70
C LYS A 702 7.44 17.76 6.78
N ASP A 703 7.04 17.22 5.62
CA ASP A 703 6.19 17.91 4.64
C ASP A 703 4.73 18.07 5.10
N HIS A 704 4.30 17.34 6.14
CA HIS A 704 2.92 17.26 6.62
C HIS A 704 2.83 17.56 8.13
N ASP A 705 1.70 18.08 8.59
CA ASP A 705 1.29 18.31 9.98
C ASP A 705 2.01 19.43 10.77
N ASP A 706 3.16 19.97 10.32
CA ASP A 706 3.91 20.97 11.13
C ASP A 706 5.01 21.72 10.32
N ASP A 707 4.75 22.07 9.07
CA ASP A 707 5.79 22.44 8.12
C ASP A 707 6.66 23.67 8.54
N PHE A 708 7.93 23.38 8.85
CA PHE A 708 8.98 24.35 9.22
C PHE A 708 9.52 25.16 8.03
N GLN A 709 8.97 24.98 6.82
CA GLN A 709 9.27 25.84 5.65
C GLN A 709 9.04 27.32 5.99
N ARG A 710 8.00 27.66 6.75
CA ARG A 710 7.68 29.05 7.15
C ARG A 710 8.80 29.73 7.93
N PHE A 711 9.38 29.04 8.91
CA PHE A 711 10.56 29.53 9.65
C PHE A 711 11.80 29.60 8.74
N THR A 712 11.95 28.63 7.84
CA THR A 712 13.04 28.60 6.86
C THR A 712 13.01 29.82 5.93
N LEU A 713 11.85 30.11 5.33
CA LEU A 713 11.64 31.26 4.44
C LEU A 713 11.76 32.59 5.19
N THR A 714 11.21 32.66 6.41
CA THR A 714 11.37 33.83 7.30
C THR A 714 12.85 34.12 7.56
N ALA A 715 13.64 33.11 7.95
CA ALA A 715 15.07 33.27 8.17
C ALA A 715 15.82 33.66 6.89
N PHE A 716 15.50 33.01 5.76
CA PHE A 716 16.12 33.25 4.45
C PHE A 716 15.89 34.68 3.93
N TRP A 717 14.68 35.22 4.06
CA TRP A 717 14.37 36.57 3.60
C TRP A 717 14.90 37.65 4.55
N LEU A 718 14.72 37.50 5.86
CA LEU A 718 15.11 38.53 6.83
C LEU A 718 16.63 38.69 6.96
N ARG A 719 17.42 37.62 6.78
CA ARG A 719 18.89 37.71 6.84
C ARG A 719 19.49 38.56 5.73
N GLN A 720 18.75 38.78 4.65
CA GLN A 720 19.16 39.59 3.50
C GLN A 720 18.86 41.09 3.72
N LEU A 721 18.11 41.43 4.76
CA LEU A 721 17.71 42.81 5.05
C LEU A 721 18.62 43.46 6.09
N PRO A 722 18.94 44.76 5.97
CA PRO A 722 19.71 45.50 6.95
C PRO A 722 18.84 45.92 8.16
N LEU A 723 18.19 44.95 8.82
CA LEU A 723 17.30 45.16 9.96
C LEU A 723 17.96 44.73 11.29
N PRO A 724 17.55 45.28 12.44
CA PRO A 724 17.99 44.80 13.76
C PRO A 724 17.73 43.31 14.01
N LEU A 725 16.83 42.67 13.27
CA LEU A 725 16.55 41.24 13.40
C LEU A 725 17.49 40.34 12.58
N GLN A 726 18.33 40.92 11.71
CA GLN A 726 19.16 40.19 10.75
C GLN A 726 20.05 39.13 11.40
N TYR A 727 20.71 39.45 12.53
CA TYR A 727 21.62 38.53 13.21
C TYR A 727 20.90 37.39 13.96
N LYS A 728 19.61 37.55 14.30
CA LYS A 728 18.77 36.47 14.83
C LYS A 728 18.28 35.57 13.69
N ALA A 729 17.91 36.16 12.56
CA ALA A 729 17.57 35.43 11.33
C ALA A 729 18.75 34.59 10.83
N ASP A 730 19.95 35.17 10.79
CA ASP A 730 21.14 34.44 10.36
C ASP A 730 21.48 33.31 11.33
N ARG A 731 21.32 33.47 12.66
CA ARG A 731 21.49 32.36 13.61
C ARG A 731 20.55 31.18 13.37
N LEU A 732 19.26 31.44 13.15
CA LEU A 732 18.30 30.38 12.82
C LEU A 732 18.65 29.72 11.48
N TRP A 733 19.00 30.52 10.48
CA TRP A 733 19.45 30.05 9.17
C TRP A 733 20.68 29.13 9.28
N GLN A 734 21.74 29.58 9.97
CA GLN A 734 22.96 28.78 10.18
C GLN A 734 22.66 27.47 10.93
N PHE A 735 21.73 27.49 11.89
CA PHE A 735 21.31 26.28 12.60
C PHE A 735 20.63 25.27 11.66
N ILE A 736 19.65 25.69 10.86
CA ILE A 736 18.90 24.77 9.99
C ILE A 736 19.74 24.25 8.82
N ILE A 737 20.63 25.05 8.23
CA ILE A 737 21.51 24.57 7.15
C ILE A 737 22.58 23.62 7.68
N ALA A 738 23.02 23.77 8.94
CA ALA A 738 23.95 22.82 9.55
C ALA A 738 23.27 21.49 9.87
N LEU A 739 21.96 21.51 10.15
CA LEU A 739 21.17 20.34 10.48
C LEU A 739 20.69 19.56 9.24
N ALA A 740 20.18 20.26 8.22
CA ALA A 740 19.59 19.65 7.03
C ALA A 740 19.72 20.53 5.76
N PRO A 741 20.93 20.72 5.22
CA PRO A 741 21.18 21.67 4.12
C PRO A 741 20.36 21.38 2.85
N VAL A 742 20.21 20.12 2.44
CA VAL A 742 19.43 19.75 1.24
C VAL A 742 17.95 20.05 1.45
N ARG A 743 17.43 19.75 2.64
CA ARG A 743 16.03 19.99 2.97
C ARG A 743 15.71 21.48 3.05
N VAL A 744 16.62 22.27 3.60
CA VAL A 744 16.51 23.74 3.63
C VAL A 744 16.56 24.33 2.22
N ALA A 745 17.48 23.86 1.37
CA ALA A 745 17.54 24.27 -0.03
C ALA A 745 16.22 23.97 -0.76
N ARG A 746 15.69 22.75 -0.63
CA ARG A 746 14.39 22.35 -1.19
C ARG A 746 13.24 23.25 -0.74
N ASN A 747 13.18 23.57 0.56
CA ASN A 747 12.15 24.43 1.13
C ASN A 747 12.14 25.83 0.52
N VAL A 748 13.33 26.39 0.24
CA VAL A 748 13.46 27.68 -0.45
C VAL A 748 13.12 27.54 -1.93
N LEU A 749 13.71 26.57 -2.64
CA LEU A 749 13.51 26.40 -4.09
C LEU A 749 12.04 26.21 -4.46
N ARG A 750 11.27 25.45 -3.66
CA ARG A 750 9.82 25.31 -3.81
C ARG A 750 9.07 26.63 -3.81
N ALA A 751 9.46 27.59 -2.97
CA ALA A 751 8.84 28.92 -2.93
C ALA A 751 8.99 29.69 -4.25
N TYR A 752 9.98 29.33 -5.06
CA TYR A 752 10.24 29.89 -6.39
C TYR A 752 9.85 28.95 -7.54
N SER A 753 9.27 27.79 -7.24
CA SER A 753 8.84 26.81 -8.23
C SER A 753 7.34 26.87 -8.51
N ASP A 754 6.96 26.54 -9.75
CA ASP A 754 5.57 26.51 -10.20
C ASP A 754 4.78 25.32 -9.62
N ASP A 755 5.46 24.25 -9.19
CA ASP A 755 4.88 23.12 -8.47
C ASP A 755 5.50 22.93 -7.05
N HIS A 756 4.80 22.18 -6.20
CA HIS A 756 5.19 21.86 -4.83
C HIS A 756 5.89 20.50 -4.68
N TRP A 757 5.73 19.61 -5.66
CA TRP A 757 6.33 18.28 -5.74
C TRP A 757 7.56 18.27 -6.65
N SER A 758 7.50 18.89 -7.84
CA SER A 758 8.64 19.11 -8.73
C SER A 758 9.23 20.52 -8.56
N ILE A 759 10.56 20.65 -8.69
CA ILE A 759 11.23 21.95 -8.73
C ILE A 759 11.44 22.32 -10.20
N GLU A 760 10.51 23.09 -10.71
CA GLU A 760 10.49 23.65 -12.06
C GLU A 760 10.49 25.18 -12.01
N PHE A 761 11.13 25.80 -13.00
CA PHE A 761 11.23 27.25 -13.15
C PHE A 761 10.81 27.66 -14.56
N ASP A 762 10.01 28.74 -14.68
CA ASP A 762 9.66 29.34 -15.98
C ASP A 762 10.90 29.67 -16.85
N THR A 763 12.01 30.07 -16.21
CA THR A 763 13.23 30.43 -16.94
C THR A 763 14.49 29.90 -16.24
N ILE A 764 15.50 29.54 -17.05
CA ILE A 764 16.82 29.11 -16.57
C ILE A 764 17.53 30.23 -15.77
N LEU A 765 17.25 31.49 -16.08
CA LEU A 765 17.86 32.62 -15.38
C LEU A 765 17.35 32.73 -13.93
N ASP A 766 16.05 32.52 -13.72
CA ASP A 766 15.44 32.51 -12.39
C ASP A 766 16.02 31.36 -11.54
N GLU A 767 16.19 30.19 -12.16
CA GLU A 767 16.85 29.03 -11.55
C GLU A 767 18.27 29.39 -11.08
N ILE A 768 19.12 29.90 -11.98
CA ILE A 768 20.51 30.30 -11.66
C ILE A 768 20.55 31.33 -10.53
N GLU A 769 19.67 32.33 -10.57
CA GLU A 769 19.64 33.40 -9.56
C GLU A 769 19.34 32.85 -8.15
N VAL A 770 18.34 31.96 -8.02
CA VAL A 770 17.96 31.40 -6.72
C VAL A 770 19.06 30.48 -6.17
N TYR A 771 19.67 29.64 -7.00
CA TYR A 771 20.81 28.80 -6.59
C TYR A 771 22.02 29.64 -6.15
N GLU A 772 22.33 30.74 -6.84
CA GLU A 772 23.36 31.68 -6.41
C GLU A 772 23.04 32.33 -5.06
N GLN A 773 21.78 32.69 -4.82
CA GLN A 773 21.35 33.26 -3.53
C GLN A 773 21.54 32.26 -2.38
N LEU A 774 21.22 30.97 -2.60
CA LEU A 774 21.43 29.91 -1.62
C LEU A 774 22.92 29.66 -1.32
N SER A 775 23.76 29.69 -2.36
CA SER A 775 25.22 29.59 -2.21
C SER A 775 25.80 30.78 -1.41
N LYS A 776 25.40 32.01 -1.76
CA LYS A 776 25.75 33.23 -0.99
C LYS A 776 25.18 33.21 0.44
N ALA A 777 24.12 32.44 0.67
CA ALA A 777 23.55 32.23 1.99
C ALA A 777 24.32 31.22 2.86
N GLY A 778 25.35 30.55 2.31
CA GLY A 778 26.24 29.66 3.06
C GLY A 778 25.90 28.18 2.91
N ILE A 779 24.96 27.80 2.03
CA ILE A 779 24.82 26.40 1.63
C ILE A 779 25.96 26.08 0.65
N ASP A 780 26.68 25.00 0.91
CA ASP A 780 27.79 24.58 0.06
C ASP A 780 27.33 24.33 -1.39
N SER A 781 28.04 24.92 -2.36
CA SER A 781 27.68 24.79 -3.77
C SER A 781 27.75 23.36 -4.29
N GLY A 782 28.59 22.52 -3.68
CA GLY A 782 28.66 21.09 -3.98
C GLY A 782 27.38 20.36 -3.58
N ILE A 783 26.84 20.64 -2.40
CA ILE A 783 25.54 20.10 -1.93
C ILE A 783 24.41 20.55 -2.87
N LEU A 784 24.40 21.83 -3.26
CA LEU A 784 23.41 22.35 -4.20
C LEU A 784 23.49 21.69 -5.57
N ASN A 785 24.70 21.52 -6.13
CA ASN A 785 24.90 20.83 -7.41
C ASN A 785 24.43 19.37 -7.34
N ALA A 786 24.75 18.66 -6.25
CA ALA A 786 24.31 17.27 -6.04
C ALA A 786 22.78 17.18 -5.94
N TYR A 787 22.15 18.12 -5.23
CA TYR A 787 20.70 18.20 -5.13
C TYR A 787 20.03 18.51 -6.48
N GLU A 788 20.56 19.49 -7.21
CA GLU A 788 20.07 19.83 -8.55
C GLU A 788 20.15 18.60 -9.47
N MET A 789 21.30 17.93 -9.54
CA MET A 789 21.46 16.69 -10.30
C MET A 789 20.41 15.64 -9.92
N SER A 790 20.15 15.45 -8.62
CA SER A 790 19.17 14.47 -8.14
C SER A 790 17.74 14.74 -8.63
N ASN A 791 17.41 15.99 -8.94
CA ASN A 791 16.10 16.39 -9.47
C ASN A 791 15.99 16.26 -11.00
N GLN A 792 17.11 16.10 -11.73
CA GLN A 792 17.12 16.09 -13.20
C GLN A 792 16.92 14.69 -13.82
N ARG A 793 16.58 13.66 -13.03
CA ARG A 793 16.49 12.26 -13.52
C ARG A 793 15.60 12.09 -14.75
N TYR A 794 14.50 12.82 -14.83
CA TYR A 794 13.54 12.74 -15.93
C TYR A 794 13.85 13.68 -17.10
N ASN A 795 14.87 14.54 -16.96
CA ASN A 795 15.38 15.39 -18.02
C ASN A 795 16.73 14.84 -18.49
N SER A 796 16.70 13.91 -19.44
CA SER A 796 17.89 13.17 -19.92
C SER A 796 19.02 14.10 -20.36
N GLU A 797 18.71 15.22 -21.02
CA GLU A 797 19.72 16.18 -21.48
C GLU A 797 20.44 16.85 -20.30
N ARG A 798 19.69 17.39 -19.33
CA ARG A 798 20.26 18.02 -18.13
C ARG A 798 21.01 17.00 -17.26
N TYR A 799 20.48 15.78 -17.16
CA TYR A 799 21.13 14.70 -16.41
C TYR A 799 22.47 14.29 -17.03
N LEU A 800 22.51 14.09 -18.36
CA LEU A 800 23.75 13.80 -19.09
C LEU A 800 24.78 14.92 -18.92
N ASN A 801 24.35 16.19 -18.96
CA ASN A 801 25.23 17.33 -18.69
C ASN A 801 25.85 17.27 -17.28
N TRP A 802 25.12 16.81 -16.27
CA TRP A 802 25.68 16.61 -14.92
C TRP A 802 26.73 15.49 -14.86
N ILE A 803 26.57 14.43 -15.67
CA ILE A 803 27.58 13.38 -15.83
C ILE A 803 28.86 13.97 -16.43
N GLU A 804 28.76 14.78 -17.49
CA GLU A 804 29.91 15.46 -18.11
C GLU A 804 30.59 16.44 -17.14
N ILE A 805 29.81 17.20 -16.36
CA ILE A 805 30.36 18.10 -15.33
C ILE A 805 31.14 17.32 -14.28
N TYR A 806 30.65 16.15 -13.86
CA TYR A 806 31.32 15.33 -12.86
C TYR A 806 32.60 14.67 -13.41
N SER A 807 32.62 14.26 -14.68
CA SER A 807 33.77 13.57 -15.28
C SER A 807 35.05 14.44 -15.33
N GLU A 808 34.91 15.76 -15.29
CA GLU A 808 36.02 16.72 -15.16
C GLU A 808 36.89 16.50 -13.91
N ILE A 809 36.45 15.69 -12.93
CA ILE A 809 37.29 15.27 -11.80
C ILE A 809 38.56 14.54 -12.25
N ALA A 810 38.48 13.77 -13.34
CA ALA A 810 39.57 13.01 -13.95
C ALA A 810 40.31 13.80 -15.07
N SER A 811 39.84 14.99 -15.42
CA SER A 811 40.44 15.83 -16.47
C SER A 811 41.84 16.27 -16.09
N ASP A 812 42.79 16.15 -17.02
CA ASP A 812 44.17 16.66 -16.88
C ASP A 812 44.32 18.12 -17.34
N ASP A 813 43.24 18.78 -17.79
CA ASP A 813 43.32 20.15 -18.27
C ASP A 813 43.70 21.13 -17.15
N THR A 814 44.85 21.79 -17.32
CA THR A 814 45.40 22.77 -16.37
C THR A 814 45.04 24.21 -16.74
N SER A 815 44.22 24.41 -17.79
CA SER A 815 43.67 25.71 -18.12
C SER A 815 42.80 26.26 -16.97
N MET A 816 42.55 27.58 -16.97
CA MET A 816 41.68 28.19 -15.97
C MET A 816 40.27 27.57 -15.99
N PHE A 817 39.76 27.24 -17.17
CA PHE A 817 38.44 26.62 -17.34
C PHE A 817 38.45 25.15 -16.88
N GLY A 818 39.47 24.37 -17.25
CA GLY A 818 39.64 22.99 -16.77
C GLY A 818 39.80 22.91 -15.24
N SER A 819 40.55 23.85 -14.65
CA SER A 819 40.68 23.93 -13.19
C SER A 819 39.36 24.32 -12.51
N MET A 820 38.53 25.17 -13.12
CA MET A 820 37.20 25.51 -12.60
C MET A 820 36.25 24.31 -12.68
N GLY A 821 36.23 23.60 -13.81
CA GLY A 821 35.45 22.36 -13.99
C GLY A 821 35.81 21.31 -12.95
N ARG A 822 37.11 21.01 -12.79
CA ARG A 822 37.60 20.05 -11.79
C ARG A 822 37.23 20.44 -10.36
N ASN A 823 37.30 21.72 -10.01
CA ASN A 823 36.90 22.19 -8.68
C ASN A 823 35.39 22.05 -8.47
N LYS A 824 34.57 22.29 -9.50
CA LYS A 824 33.12 22.07 -9.45
C LYS A 824 32.78 20.59 -9.25
N ALA A 825 33.45 19.70 -9.99
CA ALA A 825 33.28 18.25 -9.84
C ALA A 825 33.66 17.75 -8.43
N LYS A 826 34.80 18.20 -7.88
CA LYS A 826 35.22 17.87 -6.51
C LYS A 826 34.26 18.38 -5.44
N ALA A 827 33.69 19.57 -5.62
CA ALA A 827 32.67 20.08 -4.72
C ALA A 827 31.41 19.20 -4.79
N MET A 828 30.97 18.84 -6.01
CA MET A 828 29.82 17.95 -6.20
C MET A 828 30.04 16.57 -5.56
N GLU A 829 31.23 15.97 -5.68
CA GLU A 829 31.59 14.70 -5.02
C GLU A 829 31.37 14.76 -3.50
N GLN A 830 31.75 15.87 -2.85
CA GLN A 830 31.49 16.09 -1.42
C GLN A 830 29.99 16.28 -1.13
N GLY A 831 29.27 16.95 -2.03
CA GLY A 831 27.83 17.18 -1.94
C GLY A 831 26.99 15.91 -2.08
N LEU A 832 27.43 14.94 -2.87
CA LEU A 832 26.74 13.66 -3.07
C LEU A 832 26.50 12.90 -1.76
N ALA A 833 27.33 13.11 -0.74
CA ALA A 833 27.16 12.49 0.58
C ALA A 833 25.93 12.99 1.36
N TYR A 834 25.26 14.06 0.91
CA TYR A 834 24.10 14.67 1.59
C TYR A 834 22.76 14.36 0.93
N ILE A 835 22.74 13.92 -0.33
CA ILE A 835 21.52 13.57 -1.07
C ILE A 835 21.09 12.14 -0.80
N ASN A 836 19.93 11.73 -1.33
CA ASN A 836 19.42 10.37 -1.18
C ASN A 836 20.46 9.31 -1.63
N GLU A 837 20.75 8.35 -0.76
CA GLU A 837 21.76 7.30 -0.98
C GLU A 837 21.48 6.49 -2.26
N ARG A 838 20.21 6.13 -2.55
CA ARG A 838 19.84 5.41 -3.79
C ARG A 838 20.20 6.24 -5.03
N THR A 839 19.84 7.52 -5.06
CA THR A 839 20.11 8.43 -6.19
C THR A 839 21.60 8.67 -6.40
N LYS A 840 22.38 8.83 -5.31
CA LYS A 840 23.83 8.95 -5.36
C LYS A 840 24.46 7.78 -6.11
N ILE A 841 24.12 6.54 -5.72
CA ILE A 841 24.75 5.35 -6.28
C ILE A 841 24.36 5.13 -7.73
N GLU A 842 23.10 5.35 -8.07
CA GLU A 842 22.63 5.27 -9.45
C GLU A 842 23.40 6.26 -10.35
N PHE A 843 23.57 7.51 -9.90
CA PHE A 843 24.36 8.51 -10.61
C PHE A 843 25.82 8.09 -10.77
N LEU A 844 26.46 7.62 -9.70
CA LEU A 844 27.85 7.15 -9.75
C LEU A 844 28.03 5.93 -10.67
N HIS A 845 27.05 5.02 -10.69
CA HIS A 845 27.05 3.91 -11.63
C HIS A 845 27.00 4.41 -13.07
N HIS A 846 26.09 5.34 -13.38
CA HIS A 846 25.99 5.96 -14.71
C HIS A 846 27.27 6.69 -15.12
N VAL A 847 27.91 7.42 -14.20
CA VAL A 847 29.23 8.03 -14.44
C VAL A 847 30.27 6.96 -14.79
N SER A 848 30.33 5.84 -14.04
CA SER A 848 31.30 4.77 -14.30
C SER A 848 31.11 4.09 -15.65
N LEU A 849 29.87 4.06 -16.17
CA LEU A 849 29.55 3.48 -17.46
C LEU A 849 29.94 4.42 -18.61
N LYS A 850 29.68 5.72 -18.47
CA LYS A 850 29.99 6.73 -19.51
C LYS A 850 31.47 7.14 -19.52
N HIS A 851 32.08 7.26 -18.34
CA HIS A 851 33.46 7.70 -18.12
C HIS A 851 34.24 6.71 -17.25
N PRO A 852 34.67 5.55 -17.79
CA PRO A 852 35.39 4.52 -17.04
C PRO A 852 36.74 4.98 -16.46
N GLU A 853 37.29 6.09 -16.95
CA GLU A 853 38.50 6.73 -16.44
C GLU A 853 38.32 7.40 -15.07
N VAL A 854 37.08 7.65 -14.65
CA VAL A 854 36.78 8.24 -13.34
C VAL A 854 36.89 7.16 -12.26
N GLU A 855 37.86 7.30 -11.36
CA GLU A 855 38.03 6.39 -10.22
C GLU A 855 36.97 6.70 -9.14
N LEU A 856 36.14 5.72 -8.82
CA LEU A 856 35.08 5.83 -7.81
C LEU A 856 35.41 5.00 -6.58
N ASP A 857 35.40 5.61 -5.39
CA ASP A 857 35.44 4.88 -4.12
C ASP A 857 34.04 4.77 -3.53
N PHE A 858 33.46 3.59 -3.64
CA PHE A 858 32.16 3.22 -3.06
C PHE A 858 32.31 2.12 -1.99
N SER A 859 33.52 1.90 -1.47
CA SER A 859 33.80 0.78 -0.54
C SER A 859 33.03 0.91 0.77
N HIS A 860 32.93 2.13 1.32
CA HIS A 860 32.17 2.45 2.52
C HIS A 860 30.67 2.17 2.30
N ASP A 861 30.14 2.68 1.19
CA ASP A 861 28.77 2.44 0.80
C ASP A 861 28.55 0.91 0.72
N LEU A 862 29.32 0.16 -0.07
CA LEU A 862 29.11 -1.28 -0.26
C LEU A 862 29.08 -2.04 1.07
N GLN A 863 30.00 -1.72 1.99
CA GLN A 863 30.04 -2.34 3.31
C GLN A 863 28.76 -2.08 4.09
N ARG A 864 28.23 -0.86 4.04
CA ARG A 864 26.94 -0.49 4.65
C ARG A 864 25.76 -1.23 4.01
N ALA A 865 25.82 -1.55 2.71
CA ALA A 865 24.76 -2.30 2.02
C ALA A 865 24.69 -3.72 2.56
N ILE A 866 25.87 -4.32 2.74
CA ILE A 866 26.04 -5.65 3.32
C ILE A 866 25.60 -5.64 4.77
N ASP A 867 25.93 -4.60 5.54
CA ASP A 867 25.50 -4.45 6.93
C ASP A 867 23.97 -4.44 7.07
N ILE A 868 23.27 -3.61 6.28
CA ILE A 868 21.81 -3.58 6.23
C ILE A 868 21.24 -4.95 5.84
N PHE A 869 21.79 -5.59 4.80
CA PHE A 869 21.39 -6.93 4.40
C PHE A 869 21.57 -7.94 5.54
N VAL A 870 22.71 -7.92 6.25
CA VAL A 870 22.95 -8.82 7.37
C VAL A 870 21.97 -8.55 8.51
N GLN A 871 21.70 -7.30 8.85
CA GLN A 871 20.73 -6.93 9.90
C GLN A 871 19.31 -7.40 9.58
N LEU A 872 18.87 -7.27 8.33
CA LEU A 872 17.55 -7.70 7.88
C LEU A 872 17.37 -9.22 7.87
N ASN A 873 18.46 -9.97 7.78
CA ASN A 873 18.43 -11.42 7.56
C ASN A 873 19.16 -12.21 8.64
N LEU A 874 19.55 -11.59 9.75
CA LEU A 874 20.29 -12.28 10.80
C LEU A 874 19.39 -13.34 11.45
N HIS A 875 19.86 -14.58 11.54
CA HIS A 875 19.21 -15.59 12.36
C HIS A 875 19.26 -15.23 13.85
N SER A 876 18.31 -15.72 14.63
CA SER A 876 18.40 -15.63 16.09
C SER A 876 19.64 -16.36 16.63
N TRP A 877 20.15 -15.92 17.78
CA TRP A 877 21.37 -16.48 18.37
C TRP A 877 21.22 -17.99 18.65
N GLU A 878 20.02 -18.45 19.02
CA GLU A 878 19.72 -19.85 19.28
C GLU A 878 19.72 -20.70 18.00
N HIS A 879 19.18 -20.17 16.90
CA HIS A 879 19.25 -20.85 15.61
C HIS A 879 20.71 -20.98 15.15
N ALA A 880 21.47 -19.88 15.25
CA ALA A 880 22.89 -19.87 14.90
C ALA A 880 23.69 -20.89 15.72
N LEU A 881 23.43 -20.98 17.03
CA LEU A 881 24.08 -21.96 17.90
C LEU A 881 23.75 -23.41 17.49
N ALA A 882 22.48 -23.69 17.20
CA ALA A 882 22.02 -25.01 16.78
C ALA A 882 22.68 -25.45 15.46
N GLN A 883 22.80 -24.54 14.48
CA GLN A 883 23.43 -24.82 13.19
C GLN A 883 24.96 -24.99 13.31
N GLU A 884 25.64 -24.12 14.05
CA GLU A 884 27.10 -24.17 14.23
C GLU A 884 27.56 -25.45 14.92
N LEU A 885 26.81 -25.90 15.93
CA LEU A 885 27.10 -27.14 16.66
C LEU A 885 26.54 -28.39 15.95
N GLY A 886 25.63 -28.20 14.99
CA GLY A 886 25.23 -29.18 13.99
C GLY A 886 24.88 -30.54 14.57
N ARG A 887 25.75 -31.53 14.35
CA ARG A 887 25.53 -32.93 14.77
C ARG A 887 25.45 -33.13 16.28
N ASP A 888 26.02 -32.20 17.05
CA ASP A 888 25.95 -32.23 18.50
C ASP A 888 24.71 -31.52 19.05
N CYS A 889 23.94 -30.82 18.21
CA CYS A 889 22.58 -30.38 18.52
C CYS A 889 21.61 -31.55 18.29
N LEU A 890 21.11 -32.11 19.39
CA LEU A 890 20.16 -33.24 19.38
C LEU A 890 18.73 -32.78 19.07
N TYR A 891 18.39 -31.54 19.42
CA TYR A 891 17.08 -30.94 19.17
C TYR A 891 17.16 -29.41 19.19
N PHE A 892 16.45 -28.78 18.27
CA PHE A 892 16.12 -27.36 18.26
C PHE A 892 14.67 -27.20 17.79
N GLY A 893 13.86 -26.48 18.55
CA GLY A 893 12.44 -26.23 18.26
C GLY A 893 11.65 -25.90 19.53
N GLU A 894 10.34 -25.78 19.42
CA GLU A 894 9.45 -25.53 20.55
C GLU A 894 9.53 -26.64 21.59
N GLY A 895 9.78 -26.30 22.85
CA GLY A 895 9.92 -27.27 23.93
C GLY A 895 8.69 -28.17 24.10
N GLU A 896 7.49 -27.63 23.88
CA GLU A 896 6.23 -28.37 23.93
C GLU A 896 6.08 -29.38 22.77
N LYS A 897 6.75 -29.13 21.64
CA LYS A 897 6.78 -30.01 20.47
C LYS A 897 7.94 -31.02 20.51
N LEU A 898 8.62 -31.17 21.65
CA LEU A 898 9.73 -32.10 21.80
C LEU A 898 9.28 -33.54 21.46
N PRO A 899 9.94 -34.25 20.52
CA PRO A 899 9.58 -35.61 20.18
C PRO A 899 9.63 -36.56 21.38
N LYS A 900 8.60 -37.42 21.55
CA LYS A 900 8.50 -38.39 22.65
C LYS A 900 9.76 -39.24 22.87
N LYS A 901 10.48 -39.56 21.79
CA LYS A 901 11.75 -40.33 21.84
C LYS A 901 12.89 -39.59 22.57
N LEU A 902 12.80 -38.27 22.70
CA LEU A 902 13.77 -37.41 23.37
C LEU A 902 13.29 -36.99 24.77
N HIS A 903 12.12 -37.42 25.24
CA HIS A 903 11.63 -37.08 26.57
C HIS A 903 12.52 -37.71 27.65
N LYS A 904 13.14 -36.86 28.48
CA LYS A 904 13.96 -37.24 29.64
C LYS A 904 13.72 -36.25 30.79
N ALA A 905 14.05 -36.64 32.02
CA ALA A 905 13.95 -35.74 33.15
C ALA A 905 14.93 -34.56 32.99
N ILE A 906 14.43 -33.35 33.17
CA ILE A 906 15.23 -32.12 33.14
C ILE A 906 15.59 -31.77 34.58
N VAL A 907 16.88 -31.54 34.84
CA VAL A 907 17.41 -31.25 36.18
C VAL A 907 18.32 -30.02 36.16
N ALA A 908 18.28 -29.22 37.22
CA ALA A 908 19.27 -28.18 37.47
C ALA A 908 20.40 -28.70 38.36
N ASP A 909 21.62 -28.24 38.13
CA ASP A 909 22.78 -28.53 38.98
C ASP A 909 23.45 -27.24 39.50
N SER A 910 24.53 -27.37 40.28
CA SER A 910 25.24 -26.22 40.85
C SER A 910 25.94 -25.33 39.82
N LEU A 911 25.96 -25.73 38.54
CA LEU A 911 26.60 -25.01 37.44
C LEU A 911 25.56 -24.43 36.46
N SER A 912 24.26 -24.64 36.69
CA SER A 912 23.18 -24.11 35.84
C SER A 912 23.13 -22.59 35.93
N ILE A 913 23.13 -21.93 34.77
CA ILE A 913 23.03 -20.46 34.68
C ILE A 913 21.54 -20.10 34.66
N HIS A 914 21.11 -19.33 35.65
CA HIS A 914 19.73 -18.87 35.85
C HIS A 914 19.68 -17.44 36.42
N ASP A 915 20.82 -16.80 36.63
CA ASP A 915 20.93 -15.45 37.19
C ASP A 915 20.91 -14.34 36.13
N LYS A 916 20.64 -14.69 34.87
CA LYS A 916 20.68 -13.78 33.72
C LYS A 916 19.50 -14.03 32.77
N PRO A 917 19.11 -13.03 31.97
CA PRO A 917 18.19 -13.20 30.86
C PRO A 917 18.69 -14.23 29.84
N CYS A 918 17.77 -15.03 29.32
CA CYS A 918 17.95 -16.03 28.27
C CYS A 918 16.70 -16.02 27.39
N HIS A 919 16.52 -14.92 26.65
CA HIS A 919 15.38 -14.74 25.75
C HIS A 919 15.73 -15.11 24.31
N VAL A 920 14.67 -15.35 23.53
CA VAL A 920 14.72 -15.44 22.08
C VAL A 920 15.15 -14.09 21.48
N ASP A 921 16.00 -14.13 20.46
CA ASP A 921 16.48 -12.91 19.78
C ASP A 921 15.30 -12.09 19.21
N GLY A 922 15.26 -10.79 19.49
CA GLY A 922 14.14 -9.91 19.10
C GLY A 922 12.80 -10.15 19.82
N ARG A 923 12.73 -11.08 20.79
CA ARG A 923 11.50 -11.40 21.55
C ARG A 923 11.80 -11.54 23.03
N SER A 924 12.00 -10.40 23.70
CA SER A 924 12.32 -10.37 25.13
C SER A 924 11.24 -10.97 26.05
N TRP A 925 10.02 -11.16 25.55
CA TRP A 925 8.92 -11.80 26.30
C TRP A 925 8.92 -13.34 26.20
N GLU A 926 9.78 -13.92 25.34
CA GLU A 926 9.81 -15.37 25.08
C GLU A 926 11.12 -15.97 25.64
N ALA A 927 10.99 -16.93 26.56
CA ALA A 927 12.13 -17.57 27.21
C ALA A 927 12.73 -18.69 26.34
N CYS A 928 14.05 -18.76 26.29
CA CYS A 928 14.81 -19.81 25.64
C CYS A 928 15.49 -20.71 26.69
N THR A 929 15.50 -22.03 26.47
CA THR A 929 16.12 -23.00 27.39
C THR A 929 17.19 -23.83 26.68
N VAL A 930 18.40 -23.86 27.26
CA VAL A 930 19.54 -24.63 26.74
C VAL A 930 19.85 -25.80 27.66
N LEU A 931 19.74 -27.02 27.13
CA LEU A 931 19.97 -28.27 27.84
C LEU A 931 21.17 -29.02 27.27
N GLN A 932 21.79 -29.84 28.12
CA GLN A 932 22.80 -30.81 27.72
C GLN A 932 22.42 -32.20 28.22
N GLN A 933 22.56 -33.21 27.35
CA GLN A 933 22.44 -34.61 27.75
C GLN A 933 23.56 -34.98 28.73
N GLN A 934 23.20 -35.58 29.86
CA GLN A 934 24.14 -36.23 30.77
C GLN A 934 23.52 -37.54 31.27
N GLY A 935 23.98 -38.66 30.70
CA GLY A 935 23.39 -39.98 30.97
C GLY A 935 21.89 -40.04 30.62
N ASP A 936 21.07 -40.36 31.62
CA ASP A 936 19.62 -40.56 31.48
C ASP A 936 18.79 -39.27 31.66
N ASN A 937 19.44 -38.14 31.97
CA ASN A 937 18.78 -36.85 32.21
C ASN A 937 19.28 -35.77 31.24
N TYR A 938 18.52 -34.68 31.15
CA TYR A 938 19.01 -33.42 30.61
C TYR A 938 19.34 -32.45 31.75
N VAL A 939 20.54 -31.87 31.72
CA VAL A 939 20.98 -30.87 32.68
C VAL A 939 20.81 -29.49 32.07
N ILE A 940 20.21 -28.56 32.81
CA ILE A 940 20.07 -27.17 32.38
C ILE A 940 21.44 -26.52 32.31
N VAL A 941 21.86 -26.13 31.10
CA VAL A 941 23.06 -25.32 30.89
C VAL A 941 22.75 -23.87 31.19
N MET A 942 21.67 -23.36 30.59
CA MET A 942 21.17 -21.99 30.76
C MET A 942 19.64 -21.96 30.64
N ALA A 943 18.98 -21.21 31.50
CA ALA A 943 17.54 -20.96 31.47
C ALA A 943 17.27 -19.52 31.92
N ASP A 944 16.14 -18.95 31.51
CA ASP A 944 15.80 -17.58 31.84
C ASP A 944 15.50 -17.39 33.33
N HIS A 945 16.07 -16.34 33.92
CA HIS A 945 15.90 -15.97 35.32
C HIS A 945 14.43 -15.76 35.77
N GLU A 946 13.53 -15.40 34.85
CA GLU A 946 12.10 -15.19 35.13
C GLU A 946 11.33 -16.51 35.28
N VAL A 947 11.87 -17.62 34.77
CA VAL A 947 11.23 -18.94 34.80
C VAL A 947 11.77 -19.77 35.98
N PRO A 948 10.96 -20.10 37.01
CA PRO A 948 11.44 -20.87 38.15
C PRO A 948 11.98 -22.25 37.76
N LEU A 949 13.21 -22.59 38.20
CA LEU A 949 13.85 -23.86 37.83
C LEU A 949 13.02 -25.11 38.17
N ALA A 950 12.21 -25.06 39.24
CA ALA A 950 11.32 -26.16 39.63
C ALA A 950 10.27 -26.51 38.57
N TRP A 951 9.92 -25.57 37.68
CA TRP A 951 8.96 -25.82 36.61
C TRP A 951 9.45 -26.85 35.60
N TYR A 952 10.77 -26.91 35.36
CA TYR A 952 11.34 -27.87 34.41
C TYR A 952 11.30 -29.32 34.90
N GLU A 953 11.08 -29.54 36.20
CA GLU A 953 10.96 -30.89 36.77
C GLU A 953 9.60 -31.53 36.47
N GLU A 954 8.54 -30.71 36.31
CA GLU A 954 7.15 -31.18 36.18
C GLU A 954 6.62 -31.06 34.73
N ARG A 955 7.25 -30.24 33.89
CA ARG A 955 6.81 -29.98 32.51
C ARG A 955 7.96 -29.65 31.56
N LEU A 956 7.69 -29.76 30.26
CA LEU A 956 8.61 -29.29 29.23
C LEU A 956 8.70 -27.76 29.22
N PRO A 957 9.83 -27.18 28.79
CA PRO A 957 9.96 -25.74 28.57
C PRO A 957 8.89 -25.23 27.60
N SER A 958 8.27 -24.10 27.94
CA SER A 958 7.51 -23.28 26.99
C SER A 958 8.48 -22.38 26.20
N GLY A 959 8.35 -22.33 24.88
CA GLY A 959 9.26 -21.59 23.99
C GLY A 959 10.45 -22.43 23.46
N PRO A 960 11.40 -21.80 22.76
CA PRO A 960 12.51 -22.49 22.10
C PRO A 960 13.43 -23.27 23.04
N LEU A 961 13.66 -24.53 22.68
CA LEU A 961 14.45 -25.51 23.41
C LEU A 961 15.61 -26.02 22.57
N LEU A 962 16.83 -25.93 23.11
CA LEU A 962 18.04 -26.52 22.54
C LEU A 962 18.52 -27.67 23.40
N ILE A 963 18.82 -28.81 22.80
CA ILE A 963 19.38 -29.97 23.50
C ILE A 963 20.70 -30.35 22.84
N PHE A 964 21.79 -30.33 23.61
CA PHE A 964 23.13 -30.67 23.14
C PHE A 964 23.63 -32.03 23.63
N SER A 965 24.52 -32.64 22.87
CA SER A 965 25.16 -33.91 23.20
C SER A 965 26.08 -33.80 24.42
N GLU A 966 26.29 -34.93 25.08
CA GLU A 966 27.26 -35.03 26.19
C GLU A 966 28.72 -34.89 25.73
N GLN A 967 28.98 -34.93 24.42
CA GLN A 967 30.32 -34.85 23.84
C GLN A 967 30.84 -33.41 23.80
N LEU A 968 29.95 -32.42 23.84
CA LEU A 968 30.32 -31.02 23.91
C LEU A 968 30.74 -30.62 25.33
N GLU A 969 31.80 -29.83 25.45
CA GLU A 969 32.14 -29.24 26.74
C GLU A 969 31.13 -28.15 27.10
N ARG A 970 30.49 -28.25 28.27
CA ARG A 970 29.51 -27.25 28.76
C ARG A 970 30.06 -25.83 28.74
N ALA A 971 31.34 -25.65 29.08
CA ALA A 971 32.00 -24.35 29.06
C ALA A 971 32.08 -23.75 27.65
N ALA A 972 32.20 -24.59 26.61
CA ALA A 972 32.18 -24.14 25.21
C ALA A 972 30.79 -23.65 24.80
N ILE A 973 29.73 -24.37 25.20
CA ILE A 973 28.33 -23.96 24.95
C ILE A 973 28.06 -22.59 25.60
N ILE A 974 28.35 -22.45 26.90
CA ILE A 974 28.13 -21.19 27.65
C ILE A 974 28.89 -20.03 27.01
N LYS A 975 30.17 -20.25 26.67
CA LYS A 975 30.99 -19.22 26.02
C LYS A 975 30.38 -18.81 24.68
N ARG A 976 29.93 -19.77 23.88
CA ARG A 976 29.38 -19.47 22.55
C ARG A 976 28.03 -18.77 22.61
N VAL A 977 27.16 -19.15 23.55
CA VAL A 977 25.91 -18.43 23.83
C VAL A 977 26.19 -16.96 24.17
N ALA A 978 27.13 -16.70 25.08
CA ALA A 978 27.49 -15.34 25.47
C ALA A 978 28.06 -14.50 24.32
N GLU A 979 28.79 -15.12 23.39
CA GLU A 979 29.27 -14.45 22.17
C GLU A 979 28.13 -14.17 21.19
N LEU A 980 27.22 -15.13 20.99
CA LEU A 980 26.14 -15.02 20.02
C LEU A 980 25.01 -14.07 20.47
N GLN A 981 24.80 -13.91 21.78
CA GLN A 981 23.84 -12.93 22.31
C GLN A 981 24.28 -11.46 22.08
N VAL A 982 25.53 -11.21 21.69
CA VAL A 982 25.99 -9.86 21.31
C VAL A 982 25.78 -9.65 19.81
N GLN A 983 24.58 -9.21 19.44
CA GLN A 983 24.15 -9.05 18.04
C GLN A 983 25.12 -8.20 17.19
N SER A 984 25.60 -7.06 17.70
CA SER A 984 26.52 -6.17 16.98
C SER A 984 27.83 -6.85 16.58
N ASN A 985 28.36 -7.75 17.43
CA ASN A 985 29.58 -8.48 17.13
C ASN A 985 29.37 -9.51 16.01
N ARG A 986 28.19 -10.14 15.98
CA ARG A 986 27.82 -11.09 14.92
C ARG A 986 27.70 -10.37 13.58
N ILE A 987 26.96 -9.24 13.56
CA ILE A 987 26.79 -8.43 12.36
C ILE A 987 28.15 -8.00 11.82
N ASN A 988 28.99 -7.35 12.64
CA ASN A 988 30.32 -6.90 12.24
C ASN A 988 31.18 -8.04 11.69
N ALA A 989 31.18 -9.20 12.36
CA ALA A 989 31.95 -10.35 11.91
C ALA A 989 31.48 -10.89 10.55
N ILE A 990 30.17 -10.96 10.30
CA ILE A 990 29.64 -11.44 9.02
C ILE A 990 29.94 -10.42 7.92
N VAL A 991 29.79 -9.12 8.18
CA VAL A 991 30.12 -8.05 7.23
C VAL A 991 31.60 -8.09 6.86
N GLU A 992 32.50 -8.18 7.85
CA GLU A 992 33.94 -8.29 7.63
C GLU A 992 34.30 -9.53 6.79
N GLN A 993 33.73 -10.69 7.12
CA GLN A 993 33.98 -11.93 6.36
C GLN A 993 33.42 -11.87 4.95
N THR A 994 32.26 -11.21 4.75
CA THR A 994 31.68 -11.00 3.42
C THR A 994 32.59 -10.12 2.58
N MET A 995 33.09 -9.01 3.15
CA MET A 995 34.06 -8.15 2.48
C MET A 995 35.37 -8.90 2.17
N ALA A 996 35.90 -9.69 3.10
CA ALA A 996 37.08 -10.51 2.89
C ALA A 996 36.88 -11.56 1.76
N TYR A 997 35.70 -12.18 1.67
CA TYR A 997 35.33 -13.07 0.57
C TYR A 997 35.33 -12.35 -0.78
N LEU A 998 34.77 -11.13 -0.85
CA LEU A 998 34.81 -10.33 -2.07
C LEU A 998 36.26 -9.98 -2.49
N HIS A 999 37.16 -9.80 -1.52
CA HIS A 999 38.59 -9.51 -1.77
C HIS A 999 39.49 -10.75 -1.95
N ASP A 1000 38.93 -11.96 -2.11
CA ASP A 1000 39.68 -13.22 -2.26
C ASP A 1000 40.48 -13.67 -1.03
N GLU A 1001 40.14 -13.16 0.15
CA GLU A 1001 40.79 -13.57 1.41
C GLU A 1001 40.09 -14.79 2.04
N VAL A 1002 38.83 -15.03 1.67
CA VAL A 1002 38.00 -16.15 2.15
C VAL A 1002 37.50 -16.96 0.95
N GLU A 1003 37.52 -18.28 1.07
CA GLU A 1003 37.03 -19.21 0.06
C GLU A 1003 35.50 -19.35 0.11
N PHE A 1004 34.88 -19.68 -1.04
CA PHE A 1004 33.42 -19.80 -1.16
C PHE A 1004 32.81 -20.77 -0.14
N ASP A 1005 33.40 -21.95 0.06
CA ASP A 1005 32.83 -22.97 0.95
C ASP A 1005 32.80 -22.51 2.42
N VAL A 1006 33.77 -21.70 2.85
CA VAL A 1006 33.81 -21.12 4.19
C VAL A 1006 32.71 -20.07 4.34
N MET A 1007 32.58 -19.19 3.35
CA MET A 1007 31.56 -18.13 3.36
C MET A 1007 30.14 -18.70 3.27
N ALA A 1008 29.92 -19.71 2.42
CA ALA A 1008 28.64 -20.39 2.27
C ALA A 1008 28.22 -21.12 3.57
N ALA A 1009 29.18 -21.71 4.30
CA ALA A 1009 28.91 -22.31 5.60
C ALA A 1009 28.54 -21.25 6.65
N LEU A 1010 29.20 -20.09 6.64
CA LEU A 1010 28.87 -18.97 7.53
C LEU A 1010 27.45 -18.46 7.26
N PHE A 1011 27.10 -18.18 5.99
CA PHE A 1011 25.76 -17.73 5.62
C PHE A 1011 24.70 -18.74 6.01
N LYS A 1012 24.92 -20.04 5.74
CA LYS A 1012 23.99 -21.10 6.15
C LYS A 1012 23.74 -21.13 7.67
N GLY A 1013 24.72 -20.78 8.49
CA GLY A 1013 24.58 -20.78 9.95
C GLY A 1013 24.02 -19.48 10.53
N GLN A 1014 24.22 -18.34 9.86
CA GLN A 1014 23.97 -17.02 10.45
C GLN A 1014 22.92 -16.19 9.72
N ILE A 1015 22.63 -16.48 8.45
CA ILE A 1015 21.70 -15.72 7.61
C ILE A 1015 20.47 -16.57 7.31
N SER A 1016 19.30 -15.98 7.50
CA SER A 1016 18.00 -16.60 7.30
C SER A 1016 17.67 -16.77 5.83
N THR A 1017 17.27 -18.00 5.47
CA THR A 1017 16.65 -18.32 4.18
C THR A 1017 15.14 -18.05 4.21
N GLU A 1018 14.53 -18.18 5.39
CA GLU A 1018 13.12 -17.87 5.61
C GLU A 1018 12.93 -16.35 5.63
N PHE A 1019 12.05 -15.86 4.75
CA PHE A 1019 11.79 -14.43 4.52
C PHE A 1019 13.00 -13.59 4.08
N MET A 1020 14.03 -14.21 3.46
CA MET A 1020 15.23 -13.48 3.06
C MET A 1020 14.91 -12.25 2.20
N ARG A 1021 15.44 -11.10 2.61
CA ARG A 1021 15.26 -9.76 2.03
C ARG A 1021 16.57 -9.24 1.46
N ILE A 1022 16.63 -9.07 0.15
CA ILE A 1022 17.79 -8.45 -0.50
C ILE A 1022 17.78 -6.93 -0.35
N ASP A 1023 16.57 -6.36 -0.31
CA ASP A 1023 16.31 -4.94 -0.20
C ASP A 1023 15.43 -4.68 1.02
N ALA A 1024 15.54 -3.49 1.60
CA ALA A 1024 14.52 -2.96 2.48
C ALA A 1024 13.39 -2.42 1.58
N ASP A 1025 12.12 -2.80 1.81
CA ASP A 1025 11.02 -2.58 0.85
C ASP A 1025 10.70 -1.09 0.59
N GLU A 1026 11.34 -0.17 1.30
CA GLU A 1026 11.13 1.27 1.18
C GLU A 1026 11.84 1.83 -0.07
N TYR A 1027 11.05 2.35 -1.02
CA TYR A 1027 11.47 2.87 -2.34
C TYR A 1027 12.65 3.89 -2.36
N GLN A 1028 13.07 4.42 -1.22
CA GLN A 1028 14.13 5.41 -1.10
C GLN A 1028 15.45 4.85 -0.55
N MET A 1029 15.51 3.55 -0.28
CA MET A 1029 16.66 2.94 0.38
C MET A 1029 17.71 2.41 -0.57
N TYR A 1030 18.90 2.46 -0.03
CA TYR A 1030 20.14 1.95 -0.55
C TYR A 1030 20.20 0.42 -0.43
N SER A 1031 20.57 -0.31 -1.49
CA SER A 1031 20.54 -1.78 -1.47
C SER A 1031 21.65 -2.47 -2.27
N LEU A 1032 21.86 -3.77 -2.00
CA LEU A 1032 22.86 -4.59 -2.69
C LEU A 1032 22.64 -4.69 -4.20
N ARG A 1033 21.38 -4.56 -4.66
CA ARG A 1033 21.03 -4.57 -6.09
C ARG A 1033 21.75 -3.47 -6.86
N GLN A 1034 21.95 -2.29 -6.27
CA GLN A 1034 22.60 -1.17 -6.95
C GLN A 1034 24.10 -1.40 -7.17
N PHE A 1035 24.73 -2.18 -6.29
CA PHE A 1035 26.18 -2.40 -6.30
C PHE A 1035 26.63 -3.52 -7.21
N VAL A 1036 25.76 -4.50 -7.45
CA VAL A 1036 26.14 -5.72 -8.18
C VAL A 1036 26.74 -5.38 -9.55
N TRP A 1037 26.23 -4.33 -10.20
CA TRP A 1037 26.68 -3.87 -11.52
C TRP A 1037 27.86 -2.89 -11.49
N MET A 1038 28.12 -2.23 -10.35
CA MET A 1038 29.29 -1.38 -10.14
C MET A 1038 30.56 -2.17 -9.79
N LEU A 1039 30.40 -3.39 -9.27
CA LEU A 1039 31.51 -4.29 -8.96
C LEU A 1039 32.18 -4.79 -10.25
N ASP A 1040 33.51 -4.93 -10.23
CA ASP A 1040 34.21 -5.65 -11.29
C ASP A 1040 33.70 -7.10 -11.39
N ALA A 1041 33.89 -7.70 -12.57
CA ALA A 1041 33.35 -9.02 -12.89
C ALA A 1041 33.69 -10.10 -11.85
N LYS A 1042 34.86 -10.06 -11.21
CA LYS A 1042 35.26 -11.07 -10.23
C LYS A 1042 34.46 -10.92 -8.94
N ARG A 1043 34.42 -9.71 -8.38
CA ARG A 1043 33.64 -9.40 -7.15
C ARG A 1043 32.14 -9.59 -7.37
N ARG A 1044 31.62 -9.13 -8.51
CA ARG A 1044 30.22 -9.33 -8.91
C ARG A 1044 29.84 -10.80 -8.92
N ASN A 1045 30.59 -11.61 -9.68
CA ASN A 1045 30.27 -13.04 -9.84
C ASN A 1045 30.31 -13.76 -8.49
N LYS A 1046 31.22 -13.39 -7.59
CA LYS A 1046 31.28 -13.93 -6.22
C LYS A 1046 30.06 -13.60 -5.38
N LEU A 1047 29.64 -12.33 -5.36
CA LEU A 1047 28.48 -11.88 -4.58
C LEU A 1047 27.20 -12.56 -5.07
N VAL A 1048 26.97 -12.55 -6.39
CA VAL A 1048 25.81 -13.17 -7.03
C VAL A 1048 25.80 -14.67 -6.73
N ARG A 1049 26.93 -15.36 -6.92
CA ARG A 1049 27.05 -16.80 -6.62
C ARG A 1049 26.76 -17.10 -5.14
N LEU A 1050 27.21 -16.26 -4.20
CA LEU A 1050 26.98 -16.46 -2.78
C LEU A 1050 25.48 -16.36 -2.45
N LEU A 1051 24.84 -15.25 -2.84
CA LEU A 1051 23.44 -14.98 -2.54
C LEU A 1051 22.50 -15.97 -3.22
N LEU A 1052 22.67 -16.20 -4.54
CA LEU A 1052 21.79 -17.09 -5.30
C LEU A 1052 21.97 -18.55 -4.92
N ASN A 1053 23.11 -18.98 -4.34
CA ASN A 1053 23.30 -20.36 -3.86
C ASN A 1053 22.94 -20.57 -2.39
N HIS A 1054 22.82 -19.48 -1.62
CA HIS A 1054 22.35 -19.51 -0.23
C HIS A 1054 20.86 -19.85 -0.21
N ASP A 1055 20.04 -19.14 -1.01
CA ASP A 1055 18.61 -19.40 -1.17
C ASP A 1055 18.09 -18.91 -2.54
N TYR A 1056 17.00 -19.50 -3.05
CA TYR A 1056 16.39 -19.05 -4.32
C TYR A 1056 15.85 -17.61 -4.24
N ARG A 1057 15.48 -17.12 -3.05
CA ARG A 1057 15.08 -15.72 -2.84
C ARG A 1057 16.23 -14.76 -3.15
N GLY A 1058 17.47 -15.26 -3.26
CA GLY A 1058 18.62 -14.49 -3.75
C GLY A 1058 18.44 -13.93 -5.16
N PHE A 1059 17.57 -14.53 -5.98
CA PHE A 1059 17.23 -14.01 -7.31
C PHE A 1059 16.56 -12.63 -7.27
N LYS A 1060 15.99 -12.22 -6.12
CA LYS A 1060 15.53 -10.84 -5.92
C LYS A 1060 16.64 -9.81 -6.16
N LEU A 1061 17.92 -10.18 -6.04
CA LEU A 1061 19.03 -9.30 -6.40
C LEU A 1061 18.97 -8.82 -7.86
N ILE A 1062 18.44 -9.63 -8.78
CA ILE A 1062 18.46 -9.37 -10.23
C ILE A 1062 17.07 -9.38 -10.88
N GLU A 1063 16.03 -9.80 -10.15
CA GLU A 1063 14.67 -10.00 -10.67
C GLU A 1063 14.04 -8.75 -11.30
N ALA A 1064 14.29 -7.56 -10.74
CA ALA A 1064 13.79 -6.30 -11.30
C ALA A 1064 14.64 -5.74 -12.45
N GLN A 1065 15.77 -6.39 -12.78
CA GLN A 1065 16.81 -5.88 -13.69
C GLN A 1065 17.32 -6.98 -14.62
N MET A 1066 16.42 -7.85 -15.09
CA MET A 1066 16.80 -9.05 -15.86
C MET A 1066 17.40 -8.72 -17.23
N GLU A 1067 16.99 -7.62 -17.87
CA GLU A 1067 17.56 -7.14 -19.14
C GLU A 1067 18.90 -6.41 -18.95
N GLN A 1068 19.15 -5.84 -17.77
CA GLN A 1068 20.33 -5.02 -17.48
C GLN A 1068 21.67 -5.73 -17.77
N PRO A 1069 21.91 -7.01 -17.41
CA PRO A 1069 23.16 -7.67 -17.75
C PRO A 1069 23.43 -7.70 -19.26
N TRP A 1070 22.39 -7.84 -20.07
CA TRP A 1070 22.51 -7.82 -21.52
C TRP A 1070 22.80 -6.41 -22.06
N LEU A 1071 22.07 -5.39 -21.59
CA LEU A 1071 22.34 -4.00 -21.97
C LEU A 1071 23.76 -3.56 -21.61
N LEU A 1072 24.25 -3.94 -20.42
CA LEU A 1072 25.63 -3.67 -19.99
C LEU A 1072 26.65 -4.40 -20.88
N HIS A 1073 26.36 -5.64 -21.31
CA HIS A 1073 27.19 -6.35 -22.26
C HIS A 1073 27.26 -5.64 -23.62
N GLN A 1074 26.13 -5.19 -24.15
CA GLN A 1074 26.06 -4.44 -25.41
C GLN A 1074 26.83 -3.13 -25.32
N LEU A 1075 26.66 -2.38 -24.23
CA LEU A 1075 27.37 -1.13 -23.98
C LEU A 1075 28.89 -1.36 -23.94
N ALA A 1076 29.36 -2.37 -23.18
CA ALA A 1076 30.78 -2.69 -23.07
C ALA A 1076 31.43 -3.11 -24.41
N HIS A 1077 30.65 -3.63 -25.34
CA HIS A 1077 31.10 -4.01 -26.69
C HIS A 1077 30.85 -2.93 -27.75
N ASN A 1078 30.37 -1.74 -27.36
CA ASN A 1078 29.99 -0.64 -28.25
C ASN A 1078 28.91 -1.01 -29.27
N GLU A 1079 28.01 -1.93 -28.92
CA GLU A 1079 26.84 -2.30 -29.74
C GLU A 1079 25.69 -1.29 -29.56
N ILE A 1080 25.62 -0.64 -28.40
CA ILE A 1080 24.76 0.51 -28.09
C ILE A 1080 25.62 1.62 -27.47
N ASP A 1081 25.20 2.87 -27.59
CA ASP A 1081 25.80 4.00 -26.86
C ASP A 1081 25.17 4.17 -25.47
N PHE A 1082 25.75 5.04 -24.65
CA PHE A 1082 25.29 5.28 -23.28
C PHE A 1082 23.89 5.89 -23.24
N GLU A 1083 23.56 6.76 -24.17
CA GLU A 1083 22.26 7.40 -24.29
C GLU A 1083 21.15 6.37 -24.60
N THR A 1084 21.42 5.42 -25.51
CA THR A 1084 20.53 4.29 -25.80
C THR A 1084 20.42 3.34 -24.60
N TYR A 1085 21.51 3.11 -23.88
CA TYR A 1085 21.48 2.34 -22.63
C TYR A 1085 20.55 3.00 -21.60
N LEU A 1086 20.72 4.31 -21.37
CA LEU A 1086 19.96 5.07 -20.39
C LEU A 1086 18.46 5.04 -20.72
N SER A 1087 18.08 5.25 -21.98
CA SER A 1087 16.67 5.21 -22.39
C SER A 1087 16.04 3.83 -22.18
N LYS A 1088 16.72 2.76 -22.62
CA LYS A 1088 16.20 1.39 -22.47
C LYS A 1088 16.17 0.92 -21.03
N SER A 1089 17.15 1.31 -20.22
CA SER A 1089 17.22 0.88 -18.81
C SER A 1089 16.02 1.37 -17.98
N GLY A 1090 15.40 2.50 -18.37
CA GLY A 1090 14.20 3.01 -17.74
C GLY A 1090 12.88 2.46 -18.30
N GLU A 1091 12.87 1.96 -19.54
CA GLU A 1091 11.68 1.39 -20.20
C GLU A 1091 11.35 -0.04 -19.74
N TYR A 1092 12.34 -0.80 -19.26
CA TYR A 1092 12.22 -2.25 -18.96
C TYR A 1092 12.32 -2.60 -17.47
N GLU A 1093 11.84 -1.77 -16.53
CA GLU A 1093 11.79 -2.18 -15.11
C GLU A 1093 10.93 -3.46 -14.95
N GLY A 1094 11.57 -4.60 -14.73
CA GLY A 1094 10.92 -5.92 -14.57
C GLY A 1094 10.69 -6.74 -15.84
N GLU A 1095 10.97 -6.19 -17.03
CA GLU A 1095 10.83 -6.90 -18.31
C GLU A 1095 12.18 -7.35 -18.88
N ALA A 1096 12.19 -8.45 -19.63
CA ALA A 1096 13.38 -8.95 -20.32
C ALA A 1096 13.05 -9.42 -21.73
N SER A 1097 13.99 -9.26 -22.65
CA SER A 1097 13.93 -9.87 -23.97
C SER A 1097 14.34 -11.34 -23.89
N GLU A 1098 13.89 -12.15 -24.85
CA GLU A 1098 14.32 -13.55 -24.99
C GLU A 1098 15.86 -13.68 -25.07
N THR A 1099 16.50 -12.70 -25.71
CA THR A 1099 17.97 -12.65 -25.83
C THR A 1099 18.63 -12.27 -24.49
N GLY A 1100 18.07 -11.30 -23.77
CA GLY A 1100 18.56 -10.90 -22.46
C GLY A 1100 18.44 -12.02 -21.44
N MET A 1101 17.33 -12.75 -21.43
CA MET A 1101 17.13 -13.93 -20.59
C MET A 1101 18.12 -15.05 -20.92
N ALA A 1102 18.39 -15.30 -22.21
CA ALA A 1102 19.37 -16.30 -22.63
C ALA A 1102 20.79 -15.96 -22.16
N PHE A 1103 21.17 -14.69 -22.28
CA PHE A 1103 22.45 -14.19 -21.78
C PHE A 1103 22.55 -14.34 -20.25
N LEU A 1104 21.50 -13.95 -19.52
CA LEU A 1104 21.41 -14.06 -18.07
C LEU A 1104 21.59 -15.50 -17.60
N LEU A 1105 20.84 -16.47 -18.16
CA LEU A 1105 20.93 -17.88 -17.77
C LEU A 1105 22.32 -18.46 -18.02
N THR A 1106 22.95 -18.11 -19.15
CA THR A 1106 24.30 -18.55 -19.48
C THR A 1106 25.31 -18.03 -18.44
N TRP A 1107 25.25 -16.73 -18.14
CA TRP A 1107 26.13 -16.12 -17.13
C TRP A 1107 25.93 -16.73 -15.73
N LEU A 1108 24.69 -16.93 -15.30
CA LEU A 1108 24.39 -17.53 -13.99
C LEU A 1108 24.91 -18.96 -13.87
N PHE A 1109 24.82 -19.75 -14.94
CA PHE A 1109 25.40 -21.08 -14.98
C PHE A 1109 26.94 -21.03 -14.90
N ASP A 1110 27.58 -20.15 -15.68
CA ASP A 1110 29.04 -20.02 -15.74
C ASP A 1110 29.67 -19.60 -14.41
N ILE A 1111 28.98 -18.77 -13.62
CA ILE A 1111 29.44 -18.38 -12.28
C ILE A 1111 29.20 -19.46 -11.22
N GLY A 1112 28.54 -20.56 -11.57
CA GLY A 1112 28.32 -21.72 -10.69
C GLY A 1112 27.11 -21.57 -9.78
N VAL A 1113 26.02 -20.96 -10.26
CA VAL A 1113 24.71 -21.07 -9.58
C VAL A 1113 24.20 -22.51 -9.72
N LYS A 1114 23.68 -23.06 -8.62
CA LYS A 1114 23.16 -24.42 -8.53
C LYS A 1114 22.04 -24.65 -9.56
N PRO A 1115 22.10 -25.74 -10.34
CA PRO A 1115 21.06 -26.08 -11.32
C PRO A 1115 19.66 -26.17 -10.71
N GLU A 1116 19.51 -26.67 -9.48
CA GLU A 1116 18.22 -26.72 -8.77
C GLU A 1116 17.57 -25.35 -8.54
N HIS A 1117 18.36 -24.31 -8.26
CA HIS A 1117 17.83 -22.95 -8.09
C HIS A 1117 17.50 -22.33 -9.45
N LEU A 1118 18.33 -22.55 -10.48
CA LEU A 1118 18.06 -22.12 -11.84
C LEU A 1118 16.77 -22.74 -12.41
N VAL A 1119 16.53 -24.03 -12.17
CA VAL A 1119 15.28 -24.68 -12.58
C VAL A 1119 14.07 -24.00 -11.95
N LEU A 1120 14.10 -23.72 -10.65
CA LEU A 1120 13.00 -23.02 -9.99
C LEU A 1120 12.78 -21.61 -10.57
N PHE A 1121 13.87 -20.89 -10.84
CA PHE A 1121 13.82 -19.58 -11.52
C PHE A 1121 13.18 -19.68 -12.92
N CYS A 1122 13.58 -20.67 -13.72
CA CYS A 1122 13.05 -20.90 -15.07
C CYS A 1122 11.59 -21.37 -15.08
N ILE A 1123 11.15 -22.17 -14.09
CA ILE A 1123 9.75 -22.61 -13.98
C ILE A 1123 8.83 -21.40 -13.84
N LYS A 1124 9.18 -20.46 -12.94
CA LYS A 1124 8.42 -19.21 -12.73
C LYS A 1124 8.41 -18.27 -13.95
N ARG A 1125 9.20 -18.57 -14.98
CA ARG A 1125 9.44 -17.74 -16.19
C ARG A 1125 9.35 -18.59 -17.45
N SER A 1126 8.51 -19.61 -17.43
CA SER A 1126 8.33 -20.57 -18.53
C SER A 1126 7.70 -19.96 -19.80
N HIS A 1127 7.24 -18.70 -19.74
CA HIS A 1127 6.85 -17.93 -20.91
C HIS A 1127 8.03 -17.61 -21.84
N PHE A 1128 9.28 -17.59 -21.34
CA PHE A 1128 10.47 -17.50 -22.17
C PHE A 1128 10.86 -18.88 -22.72
N ASP A 1129 11.15 -18.94 -24.03
CA ASP A 1129 11.55 -20.17 -24.71
C ASP A 1129 12.86 -20.74 -24.11
N VAL A 1130 13.83 -19.88 -23.83
CA VAL A 1130 15.13 -20.26 -23.30
C VAL A 1130 15.06 -20.87 -21.90
N CYS A 1131 14.09 -20.42 -21.08
CA CYS A 1131 13.83 -21.02 -19.77
C CYS A 1131 13.33 -22.47 -19.93
N ARG A 1132 12.41 -22.70 -20.88
CA ARG A 1132 11.91 -24.05 -21.20
C ARG A 1132 13.03 -24.94 -21.74
N GLU A 1133 13.84 -24.42 -22.66
CA GLU A 1133 14.98 -25.12 -23.24
C GLU A 1133 16.03 -25.51 -22.17
N PHE A 1134 16.33 -24.60 -21.23
CA PHE A 1134 17.24 -24.87 -20.12
C PHE A 1134 16.75 -26.03 -19.25
N ILE A 1135 15.47 -26.03 -18.88
CA ILE A 1135 14.86 -27.09 -18.06
C ILE A 1135 14.95 -28.44 -18.79
N VAL A 1136 14.61 -28.47 -20.08
CA VAL A 1136 14.69 -29.68 -20.92
C VAL A 1136 16.14 -30.17 -21.05
N ALA A 1137 17.09 -29.27 -21.28
CA ALA A 1137 18.52 -29.60 -21.38
C ALA A 1137 19.06 -30.18 -20.06
N HIS A 1138 18.70 -29.60 -18.92
CA HIS A 1138 19.07 -30.12 -17.61
C HIS A 1138 18.45 -31.49 -17.33
N ALA A 1139 17.19 -31.70 -17.71
CA ALA A 1139 16.51 -33.00 -17.59
C ALA A 1139 17.20 -34.10 -18.43
N ARG A 1140 17.81 -33.75 -19.56
CA ARG A 1140 18.67 -34.65 -20.37
C ARG A 1140 20.05 -34.90 -19.76
N GLY A 1141 20.35 -34.30 -18.60
CA GLY A 1141 21.60 -34.46 -17.87
C GLY A 1141 22.73 -33.54 -18.34
N GLN A 1142 22.44 -32.50 -19.14
CA GLN A 1142 23.48 -31.58 -19.64
C GLN A 1142 24.10 -30.72 -18.52
N TYR A 1143 23.33 -30.42 -17.46
CA TYR A 1143 23.75 -29.53 -16.38
C TYR A 1143 23.80 -30.24 -15.01
N GLY A 1144 23.98 -31.57 -14.99
CA GLY A 1144 24.12 -32.36 -13.77
C GLY A 1144 22.90 -33.24 -13.47
N SER A 1145 22.67 -33.54 -12.19
CA SER A 1145 21.61 -34.48 -11.79
C SER A 1145 20.26 -33.78 -11.66
N PHE A 1146 19.38 -33.95 -12.66
CA PHE A 1146 18.01 -33.45 -12.57
C PHE A 1146 17.23 -34.02 -11.37
N LYS A 1147 17.62 -35.20 -10.87
CA LYS A 1147 17.03 -35.80 -9.67
C LYS A 1147 17.19 -34.91 -8.43
N GLN A 1148 18.30 -34.19 -8.30
CA GLN A 1148 18.52 -33.25 -7.20
C GLN A 1148 17.57 -32.05 -7.29
N SER A 1149 17.37 -31.52 -8.50
CA SER A 1149 16.39 -30.46 -8.76
C SER A 1149 14.97 -30.93 -8.44
N LEU A 1150 14.58 -32.15 -8.85
CA LEU A 1150 13.27 -32.71 -8.49
C LEU A 1150 13.05 -32.86 -6.97
N SER A 1151 14.10 -33.19 -6.21
CA SER A 1151 14.00 -33.25 -4.74
C SER A 1151 13.97 -31.87 -4.07
N TYR A 1152 14.47 -30.84 -4.75
CA TYR A 1152 14.48 -29.46 -4.26
C TYR A 1152 13.14 -28.75 -4.51
N LEU A 1153 12.51 -29.01 -5.66
CA LEU A 1153 11.21 -28.42 -5.99
C LEU A 1153 10.10 -28.96 -5.10
N TYR A 1154 9.06 -28.17 -4.85
CA TYR A 1154 7.82 -28.62 -4.20
C TYR A 1154 6.86 -29.28 -5.19
N ALA A 1155 5.81 -29.95 -4.71
CA ALA A 1155 4.86 -30.64 -5.59
C ALA A 1155 4.20 -29.71 -6.61
N ASP A 1156 3.85 -28.49 -6.20
CA ASP A 1156 3.22 -27.50 -7.06
C ASP A 1156 4.15 -27.13 -8.23
N ARG A 1157 5.43 -26.85 -7.95
CA ARG A 1157 6.44 -26.55 -8.98
C ARG A 1157 6.81 -27.75 -9.84
N ARG A 1158 6.83 -28.96 -9.28
CA ARG A 1158 7.03 -30.19 -10.08
C ARG A 1158 5.87 -30.45 -11.03
N ALA A 1159 4.65 -30.03 -10.70
CA ALA A 1159 3.46 -30.23 -11.52
C ALA A 1159 3.39 -29.30 -12.75
N GLU A 1160 4.21 -28.26 -12.81
CA GLU A 1160 4.37 -27.38 -13.98
C GLU A 1160 5.33 -28.00 -15.04
N LEU A 1161 6.24 -28.88 -14.62
CA LEU A 1161 7.23 -29.52 -15.52
C LEU A 1161 6.63 -30.36 -16.66
N PRO A 1162 5.53 -31.12 -16.47
CA PRO A 1162 4.97 -31.95 -17.54
C PRO A 1162 4.57 -31.18 -18.79
N GLU A 1163 3.99 -29.99 -18.63
CA GLU A 1163 3.65 -29.13 -19.76
C GLU A 1163 4.90 -28.74 -20.54
N ILE A 1164 5.94 -28.27 -19.84
CA ILE A 1164 7.23 -27.89 -20.44
C ILE A 1164 7.85 -29.07 -21.19
N PHE A 1165 7.86 -30.27 -20.58
CA PHE A 1165 8.45 -31.47 -21.19
C PHE A 1165 7.64 -32.00 -22.37
N SER A 1166 6.32 -31.80 -22.39
CA SER A 1166 5.44 -32.28 -23.46
C SER A 1166 5.77 -31.67 -24.84
N GLN A 1167 6.36 -30.48 -24.84
CA GLN A 1167 6.73 -29.75 -26.04
C GLN A 1167 8.02 -30.28 -26.69
N ALA A 1168 8.79 -31.12 -25.97
CA ALA A 1168 10.03 -31.69 -26.47
C ALA A 1168 9.81 -32.95 -27.32
N ALA A 1169 10.65 -33.16 -28.34
CA ALA A 1169 10.55 -34.33 -29.23
C ALA A 1169 10.71 -35.69 -28.53
N ASP A 1170 11.35 -35.72 -27.36
CA ASP A 1170 11.60 -36.89 -26.50
C ASP A 1170 10.80 -36.84 -25.19
N ALA A 1171 9.63 -36.16 -25.19
CA ALA A 1171 8.77 -35.96 -24.02
C ALA A 1171 8.54 -37.23 -23.18
N GLU A 1172 8.32 -38.39 -23.80
CA GLU A 1172 8.08 -39.65 -23.08
C GLU A 1172 9.24 -40.02 -22.13
N ALA A 1173 10.48 -39.79 -22.55
CA ALA A 1173 11.66 -40.06 -21.74
C ALA A 1173 11.81 -39.05 -20.59
N LEU A 1174 11.50 -37.77 -20.84
CA LEU A 1174 11.59 -36.69 -19.86
C LEU A 1174 10.51 -36.77 -18.78
N LEU A 1175 9.31 -37.24 -19.14
CA LEU A 1175 8.19 -37.44 -18.22
C LEU A 1175 8.34 -38.70 -17.35
N ALA A 1176 9.16 -39.67 -17.76
CA ALA A 1176 9.30 -40.96 -17.08
C ALA A 1176 9.67 -40.88 -15.57
N PRO A 1177 10.55 -39.97 -15.11
CA PRO A 1177 10.83 -39.79 -13.69
C PRO A 1177 9.62 -39.30 -12.88
N LEU A 1178 8.77 -38.46 -13.47
CA LEU A 1178 7.60 -37.87 -12.81
C LEU A 1178 6.42 -38.84 -12.71
N ARG A 1179 6.35 -39.87 -13.58
CA ARG A 1179 5.32 -40.93 -13.51
C ARG A 1179 5.29 -41.69 -12.18
N LYS A 1180 6.41 -41.70 -11.44
CA LYS A 1180 6.56 -42.38 -10.15
C LYS A 1180 6.66 -41.40 -8.98
N ASP A 1181 6.25 -40.15 -9.17
CA ASP A 1181 6.29 -39.15 -8.10
C ASP A 1181 5.39 -39.55 -6.90
N LYS A 1182 5.81 -39.14 -5.71
CA LYS A 1182 5.04 -39.37 -4.47
C LYS A 1182 3.72 -38.60 -4.51
N SER A 1183 3.73 -37.36 -5.01
CA SER A 1183 2.56 -36.49 -5.08
C SER A 1183 1.61 -36.92 -6.20
N ARG A 1184 0.32 -37.01 -5.88
CA ARG A 1184 -0.73 -37.26 -6.86
C ARG A 1184 -0.88 -36.10 -7.84
N LYS A 1185 -0.77 -34.86 -7.38
CA LYS A 1185 -0.80 -33.66 -8.24
C LYS A 1185 0.16 -33.77 -9.42
N VAL A 1186 1.42 -34.13 -9.15
CA VAL A 1186 2.45 -34.30 -10.19
C VAL A 1186 2.08 -35.43 -11.17
N LYS A 1187 1.59 -36.57 -10.67
CA LYS A 1187 1.19 -37.71 -11.52
C LYS A 1187 0.02 -37.37 -12.44
N GLU A 1188 -0.97 -36.61 -11.95
CA GLU A 1188 -2.10 -36.15 -12.76
C GLU A 1188 -1.66 -35.19 -13.85
N ALA A 1189 -0.80 -34.23 -13.53
CA ALA A 1189 -0.21 -33.33 -14.52
C ALA A 1189 0.53 -34.12 -15.62
N VAL A 1190 1.30 -35.15 -15.26
CA VAL A 1190 1.93 -36.04 -16.25
C VAL A 1190 0.90 -36.73 -17.15
N ASN A 1191 -0.20 -37.24 -16.60
CA ASN A 1191 -1.22 -37.94 -17.38
C ASN A 1191 -1.92 -37.04 -18.40
N GLN A 1192 -2.05 -35.74 -18.13
CA GLN A 1192 -2.65 -34.79 -19.08
C GLN A 1192 -1.85 -34.67 -20.38
N TYR A 1193 -0.53 -34.86 -20.32
CA TYR A 1193 0.38 -34.70 -21.45
C TYR A 1193 0.95 -36.02 -21.99
N VAL A 1194 0.56 -37.17 -21.43
CA VAL A 1194 0.90 -38.50 -21.94
C VAL A 1194 -0.28 -39.02 -22.77
N GLY A 1195 -0.25 -38.72 -24.08
CA GLY A 1195 -1.15 -39.28 -25.10
C GLY A 1195 -0.56 -40.50 -25.82
#